data_AF-A0AAX2S1H7-F1
#
_entry.id   AF-A0AAX2S1H7-F1
#
_cell.length_a   1.000
_cell.length_b   1.000
_cell.length_c   1.000
_cell.angle_alpha   90.00
_cell.angle_beta   90.00
_cell.angle_gamma   90.00
#
_symmetry.space_group_name_H-M   'P 1'
#
loop_
_entity.id
_entity.type
_entity.pdbx_description
1 polymer ?
#
loop_
_entity_poly.entity_id
_entity_poly.type
_entity_poly.pdbx_seq_one_letter_code
_entity_poly.pdbx_strand_id
1 'polypeptide(L)'
;DIVTEVKQDQPTVTIKLGESVKKKLDIINVGTTNNGDNSFALGKNSQIVTKKTAPSGTTQNTGQSEVTISWKNAGASADTMEGNKKEVVSVGSTGSERIITHVAAGEVRDGSTDAINGGQLYNVIQVFGKLGTEVLGAEKNDRGDGFKKTTFTALKDTSGGNQATKDTFKDAINANISKINEGLKFAVETGGGAQSSMASGNGPLTRQLGSTLTFGGDSYLTPSLDNSGGKITFKLKVATSISDTNSGSTTDQNDNKLVTVSAVKEYLKNQLNSLTLKIEADNSNTAQAQAGGQAQSAAPSTPSSSGQSQSSNGKVQGAVKIQSQALQVLGTTDEIETKVEQGKQNVTLKLAKKVTDKLDIIQLSQDSNDGSFALGKNSKLEKTKNAFASADINVGKNSLTFNWKNAGTSKDGQFNSVVSVGDKDKERIITHVAAGKVDASSTDAINGGQLAEVIRVFGNLGTDILGAEVDDQTKQFKKTTFTKLKDKDGKDDKVTAATTFKEAIDKNIETINKGLIFEVDNGTTTTTTTAPQTGGTSTNKMTRQLGATIKFKGDDYIKPSIDADTGTISFKIEATEEIKENGSADGSGGNSSAEDKKLTTAKAVKDFVNSKIKTITDQQTEADKIAVKYDDEHKKSITLGGKPKNGGKAHDPVAINNLKSGLGLDDMKDKPDSQKN
;
A
#
# COMPACT_ATOMS: atom_id res chain seq x y z
N ASP A 1 -0.98 -32.45 69.13
CA ASP A 1 0.32 -32.64 68.46
C ASP A 1 1.06 -33.88 68.92
N ILE A 2 1.20 -34.08 70.23
CA ILE A 2 1.55 -35.39 70.80
C ILE A 2 0.27 -36.05 71.35
N VAL A 3 0.19 -37.37 71.31
CA VAL A 3 -0.82 -38.20 71.99
C VAL A 3 -0.09 -39.21 72.88
N THR A 4 -0.45 -39.26 74.15
CA THR A 4 0.12 -40.18 75.14
C THR A 4 -0.89 -41.25 75.51
N GLU A 5 -0.56 -42.51 75.29
CA GLU A 5 -1.36 -43.66 75.70
C GLU A 5 -0.68 -44.34 76.90
N VAL A 6 -1.42 -44.50 78.00
CA VAL A 6 -0.98 -45.20 79.21
C VAL A 6 -1.89 -46.41 79.37
N LYS A 7 -1.31 -47.61 79.46
CA LYS A 7 -2.05 -48.84 79.72
C LYS A 7 -2.02 -49.11 81.22
N GLN A 8 -3.19 -49.33 81.81
CA GLN A 8 -3.37 -49.40 83.26
C GLN A 8 -2.54 -50.54 83.91
N ASP A 9 -2.24 -51.58 83.15
CA ASP A 9 -1.58 -52.81 83.62
C ASP A 9 -0.11 -52.96 83.14
N GLN A 10 0.50 -51.93 82.54
CA GLN A 10 1.91 -51.95 82.11
C GLN A 10 2.66 -50.64 82.40
N PRO A 11 3.95 -50.69 82.80
CA PRO A 11 4.76 -49.50 83.13
C PRO A 11 5.23 -48.71 81.90
N THR A 12 4.48 -48.74 80.79
CA THR A 12 4.88 -48.20 79.49
C THR A 12 3.97 -47.05 79.05
N VAL A 13 4.53 -45.85 78.92
CA VAL A 13 3.86 -44.70 78.29
C VAL A 13 4.19 -44.69 76.80
N THR A 14 3.20 -44.87 75.94
CA THR A 14 3.41 -44.81 74.48
C THR A 14 3.18 -43.38 73.99
N ILE A 15 4.24 -42.77 73.47
CA ILE A 15 4.21 -41.42 72.87
C ILE A 15 3.98 -41.56 71.36
N LYS A 16 2.91 -40.97 70.85
CA LYS A 16 2.52 -40.99 69.42
C LYS A 16 2.44 -39.57 68.87
N LEU A 17 2.73 -39.40 67.58
CA LEU A 17 2.33 -38.19 66.86
C LEU A 17 0.80 -38.13 66.79
N GLY A 18 0.22 -36.98 67.08
CA GLY A 18 -1.20 -36.72 66.93
C GLY A 18 -1.59 -36.42 65.48
N GLU A 19 -2.85 -36.68 65.14
CA GLU A 19 -3.37 -36.64 63.77
C GLU A 19 -3.12 -35.31 63.02
N SER A 20 -3.09 -34.17 63.73
CA SER A 20 -2.74 -32.87 63.12
C SER A 20 -1.31 -32.87 62.56
N VAL A 21 -0.36 -33.47 63.29
CA VAL A 21 1.05 -33.52 62.90
C VAL A 21 1.26 -34.56 61.80
N LYS A 22 0.63 -35.73 61.92
CA LYS A 22 0.64 -36.75 60.84
C LYS A 22 0.18 -36.13 59.52
N LYS A 23 -1.02 -35.53 59.49
CA LYS A 23 -1.57 -34.89 58.28
C LYS A 23 -0.64 -33.83 57.68
N LYS A 24 0.04 -33.02 58.53
CA LYS A 24 1.05 -32.03 58.07
C LYS A 24 2.31 -32.67 57.47
N LEU A 25 2.68 -33.88 57.89
CA LEU A 25 3.76 -34.67 57.29
C LEU A 25 3.30 -35.45 56.05
N ASP A 26 2.06 -35.97 56.04
CA ASP A 26 1.48 -36.75 54.94
C ASP A 26 1.37 -35.97 53.62
N ILE A 27 1.44 -34.62 53.67
CA ILE A 27 1.52 -33.78 52.47
C ILE A 27 2.95 -33.54 51.95
N ILE A 28 3.99 -34.08 52.61
CA ILE A 28 5.38 -33.98 52.19
C ILE A 28 5.85 -35.39 51.77
N ASN A 29 5.71 -35.69 50.49
CA ASN A 29 6.10 -36.98 49.92
C ASN A 29 7.54 -36.87 49.38
N VAL A 30 8.51 -37.35 50.14
CA VAL A 30 9.95 -37.40 49.75
C VAL A 30 10.31 -38.76 49.16
N GLY A 31 11.25 -38.79 48.20
CA GLY A 31 11.65 -40.01 47.52
C GLY A 31 12.27 -41.05 48.45
N THR A 32 11.69 -42.26 48.49
CA THR A 32 12.15 -43.39 49.31
C THR A 32 12.90 -44.46 48.51
N THR A 33 13.24 -44.20 47.24
CA THR A 33 13.93 -45.13 46.34
C THR A 33 15.34 -44.63 45.97
N ASN A 34 16.30 -45.56 45.91
CA ASN A 34 17.74 -45.31 46.06
C ASN A 34 18.48 -44.76 44.83
N ASN A 35 17.92 -43.76 44.12
CA ASN A 35 18.49 -43.25 42.85
C ASN A 35 19.21 -41.88 42.94
N GLY A 36 19.22 -41.19 44.09
CA GLY A 36 19.86 -39.88 44.21
C GLY A 36 19.12 -38.72 43.50
N ASP A 37 17.84 -38.92 43.18
CA ASP A 37 16.93 -37.86 42.74
C ASP A 37 16.35 -37.15 43.96
N ASN A 38 16.81 -35.93 44.24
CA ASN A 38 16.29 -35.08 45.32
C ASN A 38 14.92 -34.44 44.99
N SER A 39 14.17 -35.02 44.05
CA SER A 39 12.80 -34.64 43.74
C SER A 39 11.85 -35.01 44.89
N PHE A 40 10.81 -34.22 45.07
CA PHE A 40 9.77 -34.47 46.08
C PHE A 40 8.41 -33.92 45.63
N ALA A 41 7.35 -34.31 46.32
CA ALA A 41 6.00 -33.85 46.04
C ALA A 41 5.33 -33.23 47.27
N LEU A 42 4.59 -32.15 47.06
CA LEU A 42 3.85 -31.40 48.07
C LEU A 42 2.34 -31.46 47.81
N GLY A 43 1.58 -31.71 48.87
CA GLY A 43 0.13 -31.82 48.86
C GLY A 43 -0.38 -33.26 48.91
N LYS A 44 -1.59 -33.42 49.44
CA LYS A 44 -2.30 -34.70 49.48
C LYS A 44 -2.41 -35.33 48.08
N ASN A 45 -2.11 -36.61 47.95
CA ASN A 45 -2.12 -37.38 46.70
C ASN A 45 -1.12 -36.90 45.61
N SER A 46 -0.20 -35.97 45.91
CA SER A 46 0.82 -35.54 44.94
C SER A 46 1.86 -36.62 44.68
N GLN A 47 2.20 -36.82 43.40
CA GLN A 47 3.14 -37.85 42.95
C GLN A 47 4.53 -37.27 42.76
N ILE A 48 5.56 -38.00 43.18
CA ILE A 48 6.96 -37.65 42.95
C ILE A 48 7.29 -37.86 41.46
N VAL A 49 8.02 -36.92 40.88
CA VAL A 49 8.45 -36.93 39.48
C VAL A 49 9.97 -36.94 39.45
N THR A 50 10.58 -37.84 38.69
CA THR A 50 12.05 -37.90 38.51
C THR A 50 12.59 -36.67 37.78
N LYS A 51 13.91 -36.48 37.76
CA LYS A 51 14.54 -35.30 37.14
C LYS A 51 14.08 -35.09 35.68
N LYS A 52 13.77 -33.84 35.33
CA LYS A 52 13.33 -33.41 33.98
C LYS A 52 14.41 -32.59 33.28
N THR A 53 14.52 -32.73 31.95
CA THR A 53 15.24 -31.74 31.12
C THR A 53 14.39 -30.48 30.98
N ALA A 54 14.78 -29.39 31.63
CA ALA A 54 14.22 -28.06 31.39
C ALA A 54 14.65 -27.53 29.99
N PRO A 55 13.70 -27.16 29.10
CA PRO A 55 13.99 -26.75 27.72
C PRO A 55 14.77 -25.43 27.60
N SER A 56 15.56 -25.32 26.53
CA SER A 56 16.33 -24.12 26.16
C SER A 56 15.64 -23.21 25.12
N GLY A 57 14.42 -23.56 24.71
CA GLY A 57 13.59 -22.80 23.78
C GLY A 57 12.28 -23.53 23.43
N THR A 58 11.49 -22.94 22.53
CA THR A 58 10.38 -23.60 21.84
C THR A 58 10.39 -23.21 20.36
N THR A 59 9.96 -24.11 19.49
CA THR A 59 9.73 -23.87 18.07
C THR A 59 8.24 -24.01 17.79
N GLN A 60 7.64 -23.00 17.15
CA GLN A 60 6.21 -22.94 16.87
C GLN A 60 5.95 -22.83 15.37
N ASN A 61 4.95 -23.57 14.88
CA ASN A 61 4.54 -23.54 13.47
C ASN A 61 3.65 -22.32 13.19
N THR A 62 4.21 -21.32 12.51
CA THR A 62 3.52 -20.11 12.05
C THR A 62 3.13 -20.25 10.57
N GLY A 63 2.10 -21.05 10.31
CA GLY A 63 1.68 -21.38 8.93
C GLY A 63 2.59 -22.42 8.29
N GLN A 64 3.32 -22.05 7.22
CA GLN A 64 4.27 -22.93 6.52
C GLN A 64 5.73 -22.69 6.96
N SER A 65 5.95 -22.09 8.13
CA SER A 65 7.30 -21.74 8.60
C SER A 65 7.39 -21.82 10.12
N GLU A 66 8.54 -22.26 10.61
CA GLU A 66 8.85 -22.39 12.02
C GLU A 66 9.47 -21.10 12.59
N VAL A 67 9.07 -20.72 13.80
CA VAL A 67 9.68 -19.64 14.59
C VAL A 67 10.17 -20.21 15.91
N THR A 68 11.48 -20.09 16.17
CA THR A 68 12.11 -20.51 17.42
C THR A 68 12.34 -19.33 18.33
N ILE A 69 11.88 -19.44 19.58
CA ILE A 69 12.27 -18.54 20.68
C ILE A 69 13.20 -19.36 21.59
N SER A 70 14.42 -18.88 21.81
CA SER A 70 15.36 -19.47 22.77
C SER A 70 15.36 -18.69 24.07
N TRP A 71 15.56 -19.40 25.17
CA TRP A 71 15.69 -18.85 26.53
C TRP A 71 16.80 -19.59 27.28
N LYS A 72 17.92 -19.86 26.59
CA LYS A 72 19.08 -20.64 27.08
C LYS A 72 19.53 -20.24 28.48
N ASN A 73 19.48 -18.95 28.81
CA ASN A 73 19.93 -18.40 30.09
C ASN A 73 18.87 -18.54 31.22
N ALA A 74 17.59 -18.75 30.88
CA ALA A 74 16.45 -18.73 31.80
C ALA A 74 16.29 -20.05 32.59
N GLY A 75 17.38 -20.56 33.19
CA GLY A 75 17.34 -21.79 33.99
C GLY A 75 17.14 -23.08 33.18
N ALA A 76 17.52 -23.10 31.89
CA ALA A 76 17.47 -24.29 31.05
C ALA A 76 18.44 -25.40 31.53
N SER A 77 18.29 -26.60 30.97
CA SER A 77 19.32 -27.65 31.04
C SER A 77 20.37 -27.42 29.96
N ALA A 78 21.62 -27.81 30.21
CA ALA A 78 22.68 -27.70 29.21
C ALA A 78 22.43 -28.65 28.02
N ASP A 79 21.97 -29.86 28.31
CA ASP A 79 21.61 -30.92 27.37
C ASP A 79 20.60 -31.90 28.04
N THR A 80 20.46 -33.11 27.48
CA THR A 80 19.58 -34.19 27.98
C THR A 80 20.27 -35.19 28.93
N MET A 81 21.57 -35.04 29.23
CA MET A 81 22.30 -35.96 30.11
C MET A 81 21.76 -35.90 31.55
N GLU A 82 21.82 -37.03 32.26
CA GLU A 82 21.19 -37.18 33.59
C GLU A 82 21.67 -36.13 34.61
N GLY A 83 22.97 -35.83 34.62
CA GLY A 83 23.56 -34.82 35.51
C GLY A 83 23.22 -33.36 35.17
N ASN A 84 22.61 -33.09 34.01
CA ASN A 84 22.20 -31.75 33.57
C ASN A 84 20.69 -31.49 33.71
N LYS A 85 19.89 -32.55 33.94
CA LYS A 85 18.47 -32.45 34.27
C LYS A 85 18.26 -31.78 35.63
N LYS A 86 17.04 -31.28 35.85
CA LYS A 86 16.64 -30.56 37.08
C LYS A 86 15.78 -31.46 37.96
N GLU A 87 15.99 -31.40 39.27
CA GLU A 87 15.06 -31.88 40.29
C GLU A 87 13.66 -31.27 40.09
N VAL A 88 12.63 -32.03 40.48
CA VAL A 88 11.23 -31.60 40.31
C VAL A 88 10.55 -31.49 41.67
N VAL A 89 9.99 -30.31 41.94
CA VAL A 89 9.02 -30.09 43.02
C VAL A 89 7.62 -30.29 42.43
N SER A 90 7.04 -31.46 42.65
CA SER A 90 5.68 -31.74 42.18
C SER A 90 4.64 -31.20 43.15
N VAL A 91 3.62 -30.49 42.66
CA VAL A 91 2.49 -30.01 43.49
C VAL A 91 1.18 -30.74 43.20
N GLY A 92 1.23 -31.91 42.55
CA GLY A 92 0.04 -32.68 42.19
C GLY A 92 0.33 -33.97 41.44
N SER A 93 -0.55 -34.31 40.51
CA SER A 93 -0.38 -35.38 39.52
C SER A 93 -1.19 -35.04 38.26
N THR A 94 -0.95 -35.73 37.15
CA THR A 94 -1.69 -35.51 35.89
C THR A 94 -3.20 -35.65 36.09
N GLY A 95 -3.97 -34.63 35.72
CA GLY A 95 -5.43 -34.54 35.96
C GLY A 95 -5.84 -34.17 37.39
N SER A 96 -4.88 -33.90 38.28
CA SER A 96 -5.07 -33.38 39.64
C SER A 96 -4.03 -32.28 39.92
N GLU A 97 -3.83 -31.41 38.95
CA GLU A 97 -2.97 -30.23 39.03
C GLU A 97 -3.51 -29.21 40.04
N ARG A 98 -2.62 -28.42 40.65
CA ARG A 98 -2.99 -27.40 41.64
C ARG A 98 -2.78 -25.98 41.12
N ILE A 99 -3.69 -25.09 41.49
CA ILE A 99 -3.56 -23.64 41.26
C ILE A 99 -2.59 -23.09 42.31
N ILE A 100 -1.48 -22.48 41.90
CA ILE A 100 -0.58 -21.76 42.82
C ILE A 100 -1.06 -20.31 42.93
N THR A 101 -1.28 -19.80 44.14
CA THR A 101 -1.85 -18.47 44.41
C THR A 101 -1.01 -17.69 45.43
N HIS A 102 -1.20 -16.36 45.44
CA HIS A 102 -0.39 -15.38 46.18
C HIS A 102 1.09 -15.38 45.75
N VAL A 103 1.34 -15.59 44.46
CA VAL A 103 2.66 -15.47 43.82
C VAL A 103 2.91 -14.00 43.49
N ALA A 104 3.96 -13.42 44.06
CA ALA A 104 4.38 -12.05 43.78
C ALA A 104 4.92 -11.94 42.34
N ALA A 105 5.06 -10.73 41.83
CA ALA A 105 5.67 -10.52 40.51
C ALA A 105 7.16 -10.90 40.55
N GLY A 106 7.57 -11.91 39.76
CA GLY A 106 8.97 -12.28 39.60
C GLY A 106 9.74 -11.29 38.73
N GLU A 107 11.07 -11.24 38.85
CA GLU A 107 11.89 -10.36 38.03
C GLU A 107 11.85 -10.74 36.54
N VAL A 108 11.59 -9.80 35.62
CA VAL A 108 11.51 -10.06 34.17
C VAL A 108 12.71 -9.43 33.46
N ARG A 109 13.74 -10.24 33.24
CA ARG A 109 14.97 -9.92 32.48
C ARG A 109 15.60 -11.21 31.94
N ASP A 110 16.55 -11.10 31.01
CA ASP A 110 17.39 -12.23 30.63
C ASP A 110 18.08 -12.86 31.86
N GLY A 111 18.22 -14.18 31.84
CA GLY A 111 18.76 -14.99 32.94
C GLY A 111 17.84 -15.15 34.16
N SER A 112 16.67 -14.50 34.22
CA SER A 112 15.78 -14.63 35.39
C SER A 112 15.17 -16.04 35.51
N THR A 113 15.18 -16.55 36.74
CA THR A 113 14.56 -17.83 37.14
C THR A 113 13.36 -17.64 38.08
N ASP A 114 12.81 -16.43 38.19
CA ASP A 114 11.65 -16.17 39.05
C ASP A 114 10.35 -16.53 38.33
N ALA A 115 9.43 -17.23 38.99
CA ALA A 115 8.10 -17.47 38.48
C ALA A 115 7.37 -16.14 38.20
N ILE A 116 6.75 -16.02 37.03
CA ILE A 116 5.85 -14.89 36.76
C ILE A 116 4.45 -15.18 37.29
N ASN A 117 3.68 -14.13 37.56
CA ASN A 117 2.24 -14.24 37.83
C ASN A 117 1.39 -13.78 36.63
N GLY A 118 0.10 -14.12 36.65
CA GLY A 118 -0.83 -13.82 35.55
C GLY A 118 -0.98 -12.34 35.21
N GLY A 119 -0.73 -11.43 36.17
CA GLY A 119 -0.77 -9.98 35.93
C GLY A 119 0.38 -9.50 35.02
N GLN A 120 1.55 -10.12 35.12
CA GLN A 120 2.69 -9.82 34.25
C GLN A 120 2.41 -10.28 32.82
N LEU A 121 1.91 -11.50 32.65
CA LEU A 121 1.52 -12.04 31.34
C LEU A 121 0.37 -11.24 30.70
N TYR A 122 -0.64 -10.86 31.48
CA TYR A 122 -1.77 -10.03 31.02
C TYR A 122 -1.33 -8.69 30.43
N ASN A 123 -0.34 -8.02 31.05
CA ASN A 123 0.20 -6.76 30.54
C ASN A 123 0.93 -6.94 29.19
N VAL A 124 1.70 -8.03 29.02
CA VAL A 124 2.34 -8.36 27.74
C VAL A 124 1.30 -8.62 26.64
N ILE A 125 0.22 -9.35 26.97
CA ILE A 125 -0.85 -9.64 26.02
C ILE A 125 -1.60 -8.36 25.60
N GLN A 126 -1.83 -7.41 26.52
CA GLN A 126 -2.41 -6.11 26.16
C GLN A 126 -1.53 -5.34 25.15
N VAL A 127 -0.21 -5.29 25.37
CA VAL A 127 0.73 -4.59 24.47
C VAL A 127 0.78 -5.25 23.09
N PHE A 128 0.85 -6.58 23.03
CA PHE A 128 0.76 -7.34 21.77
C PHE A 128 -0.58 -7.11 21.06
N GLY A 129 -1.68 -7.11 21.81
CA GLY A 129 -3.01 -6.85 21.28
C GLY A 129 -3.14 -5.47 20.62
N LYS A 130 -2.55 -4.43 21.22
CA LYS A 130 -2.47 -3.09 20.63
C LYS A 130 -1.57 -3.03 19.39
N LEU A 131 -0.44 -3.76 19.37
CA LEU A 131 0.37 -3.88 18.15
C LEU A 131 -0.46 -4.48 16.99
N GLY A 132 -1.33 -5.44 17.28
CA GLY A 132 -2.31 -5.94 16.32
C GLY A 132 -3.34 -4.89 15.88
N THR A 133 -4.08 -4.28 16.81
CA THR A 133 -5.24 -3.42 16.48
C THR A 133 -4.89 -1.98 16.11
N GLU A 134 -3.95 -1.35 16.83
CA GLU A 134 -3.65 0.10 16.76
C GLU A 134 -2.44 0.44 15.85
N VAL A 135 -1.60 -0.55 15.52
CA VAL A 135 -0.47 -0.40 14.58
C VAL A 135 -0.77 -1.12 13.26
N LEU A 136 -0.96 -2.45 13.28
CA LEU A 136 -1.20 -3.21 12.06
C LEU A 136 -2.60 -2.98 11.46
N GLY A 137 -3.61 -2.76 12.29
CA GLY A 137 -5.01 -2.64 11.87
C GLY A 137 -5.71 -3.99 11.70
N ALA A 138 -5.32 -4.99 12.51
CA ALA A 138 -5.98 -6.28 12.56
C ALA A 138 -7.30 -6.20 13.35
N GLU A 139 -8.35 -6.85 12.84
CA GLU A 139 -9.67 -6.91 13.48
C GLU A 139 -9.80 -8.12 14.42
N LYS A 140 -10.60 -8.03 15.49
CA LYS A 140 -11.00 -9.20 16.30
C LYS A 140 -11.73 -10.22 15.42
N ASN A 141 -11.41 -11.50 15.58
CA ASN A 141 -12.22 -12.61 15.10
C ASN A 141 -13.55 -12.67 15.87
N ASP A 142 -14.69 -12.46 15.21
CA ASP A 142 -16.01 -12.41 15.87
C ASP A 142 -16.56 -13.81 16.21
N ARG A 143 -15.90 -14.89 15.76
CA ARG A 143 -16.37 -16.28 15.88
C ARG A 143 -15.30 -17.25 16.44
N GLY A 144 -14.24 -16.73 17.04
CA GLY A 144 -13.16 -17.54 17.62
C GLY A 144 -12.05 -16.67 18.22
N ASP A 145 -10.97 -17.30 18.61
CA ASP A 145 -9.83 -16.63 19.25
C ASP A 145 -9.06 -15.72 18.27
N GLY A 146 -8.34 -14.75 18.83
CA GLY A 146 -7.39 -13.90 18.09
C GLY A 146 -8.01 -12.95 17.03
N PHE A 147 -7.29 -12.78 15.93
CA PHE A 147 -7.60 -11.82 14.86
C PHE A 147 -8.26 -12.49 13.65
N LYS A 148 -9.06 -11.73 12.89
CA LYS A 148 -9.51 -12.13 11.55
C LYS A 148 -8.31 -12.28 10.61
N LYS A 149 -8.43 -13.15 9.61
CA LYS A 149 -7.59 -13.08 8.41
C LYS A 149 -7.79 -11.70 7.78
N THR A 150 -6.72 -10.92 7.63
CA THR A 150 -6.78 -9.61 6.98
C THR A 150 -7.26 -9.77 5.54
N THR A 151 -8.04 -8.82 5.04
CA THR A 151 -8.37 -8.68 3.62
C THR A 151 -8.13 -7.25 3.17
N PHE A 152 -7.47 -7.09 2.03
CA PHE A 152 -7.20 -5.81 1.39
C PHE A 152 -8.15 -5.59 0.21
N THR A 153 -8.41 -4.31 -0.06
CA THR A 153 -9.23 -3.84 -1.18
C THR A 153 -8.75 -4.43 -2.51
N ALA A 154 -9.68 -4.74 -3.42
CA ALA A 154 -9.34 -5.22 -4.74
C ALA A 154 -8.67 -4.11 -5.57
N LEU A 155 -7.50 -4.38 -6.15
CA LEU A 155 -6.95 -3.58 -7.25
C LEU A 155 -7.79 -3.80 -8.51
N LYS A 156 -7.83 -2.81 -9.40
CA LYS A 156 -8.52 -2.92 -10.69
C LYS A 156 -7.64 -3.51 -11.79
N ASP A 157 -8.27 -4.24 -12.71
CA ASP A 157 -7.69 -4.64 -13.98
C ASP A 157 -7.56 -3.46 -14.96
N THR A 158 -7.11 -3.71 -16.18
CA THR A 158 -6.95 -2.68 -17.23
C THR A 158 -8.27 -2.11 -17.77
N SER A 159 -9.38 -2.81 -17.55
CA SER A 159 -10.74 -2.46 -17.97
C SER A 159 -11.52 -1.74 -16.87
N GLY A 160 -11.05 -1.80 -15.62
CA GLY A 160 -11.70 -1.24 -14.43
C GLY A 160 -12.46 -2.26 -13.58
N GLY A 161 -12.43 -3.55 -13.94
CA GLY A 161 -12.99 -4.65 -13.13
C GLY A 161 -12.13 -4.95 -11.90
N ASN A 162 -12.72 -5.55 -10.87
CA ASN A 162 -12.01 -5.86 -9.61
C ASN A 162 -11.23 -7.18 -9.73
N GLN A 163 -9.94 -7.14 -9.44
CA GLN A 163 -9.10 -8.33 -9.28
C GLN A 163 -9.38 -9.04 -7.95
N ALA A 164 -8.90 -10.27 -7.80
CA ALA A 164 -8.95 -10.98 -6.51
C ALA A 164 -8.26 -10.16 -5.40
N THR A 165 -8.87 -10.13 -4.21
CA THR A 165 -8.31 -9.51 -2.99
C THR A 165 -6.99 -10.16 -2.57
N LYS A 166 -6.33 -9.55 -1.60
CA LYS A 166 -5.08 -10.05 -1.01
C LYS A 166 -5.27 -10.17 0.50
N ASP A 167 -4.65 -11.16 1.11
CA ASP A 167 -4.91 -11.54 2.50
C ASP A 167 -3.68 -11.40 3.42
N THR A 168 -2.55 -10.97 2.87
CA THR A 168 -1.34 -10.65 3.63
C THR A 168 -0.79 -9.28 3.21
N PHE A 169 -0.13 -8.59 4.14
CA PHE A 169 0.52 -7.30 3.88
C PHE A 169 1.53 -7.40 2.73
N LYS A 170 2.32 -8.49 2.69
CA LYS A 170 3.30 -8.76 1.63
C LYS A 170 2.63 -8.89 0.26
N ASP A 171 1.54 -9.65 0.16
CA ASP A 171 0.88 -9.89 -1.13
C ASP A 171 0.13 -8.65 -1.63
N ALA A 172 -0.41 -7.84 -0.72
CA ALA A 172 -1.03 -6.55 -1.07
C ALA A 172 0.02 -5.53 -1.53
N ILE A 173 1.16 -5.41 -0.82
CA ILE A 173 2.28 -4.55 -1.24
C ILE A 173 2.85 -5.00 -2.59
N ASN A 174 3.08 -6.30 -2.78
CA ASN A 174 3.55 -6.85 -4.05
C ASN A 174 2.56 -6.60 -5.20
N ALA A 175 1.25 -6.70 -4.94
CA ALA A 175 0.23 -6.40 -5.94
C ALA A 175 0.22 -4.90 -6.29
N ASN A 176 0.37 -4.01 -5.32
CA ASN A 176 0.49 -2.56 -5.55
C ASN A 176 1.71 -2.22 -6.39
N ILE A 177 2.89 -2.75 -6.04
CA ILE A 177 4.14 -2.56 -6.78
C ILE A 177 4.00 -3.09 -8.22
N SER A 178 3.47 -4.30 -8.38
CA SER A 178 3.21 -4.88 -9.70
C SER A 178 2.28 -4.00 -10.54
N LYS A 179 1.20 -3.48 -9.94
CA LYS A 179 0.24 -2.63 -10.63
C LYS A 179 0.80 -1.26 -11.02
N ILE A 180 1.67 -0.68 -10.19
CA ILE A 180 2.42 0.54 -10.51
C ILE A 180 3.36 0.29 -11.70
N ASN A 181 4.05 -0.86 -11.70
CA ASN A 181 5.01 -1.24 -12.75
C ASN A 181 4.36 -1.57 -14.11
N GLU A 182 3.05 -1.86 -14.16
CA GLU A 182 2.30 -1.96 -15.43
C GLU A 182 2.30 -0.65 -16.25
N GLY A 183 2.53 0.51 -15.59
CA GLY A 183 2.61 1.82 -16.23
C GLY A 183 1.33 2.24 -16.96
N LEU A 184 1.46 3.12 -17.96
CA LEU A 184 0.46 3.28 -19.02
C LEU A 184 1.03 2.77 -20.35
N LYS A 185 0.15 2.32 -21.24
CA LYS A 185 0.51 1.85 -22.58
C LYS A 185 -0.08 2.78 -23.63
N PHE A 186 0.67 3.04 -24.68
CA PHE A 186 0.28 3.89 -25.80
C PHE A 186 0.46 3.13 -27.11
N ALA A 187 -0.51 3.19 -28.01
CA ALA A 187 -0.47 2.49 -29.29
C ALA A 187 -1.06 3.36 -30.41
N VAL A 188 -0.77 3.01 -31.66
CA VAL A 188 -1.41 3.60 -32.84
C VAL A 188 -2.44 2.63 -33.41
N GLU A 189 -3.57 3.16 -33.87
CA GLU A 189 -4.57 2.39 -34.61
C GLU A 189 -4.38 2.58 -36.11
N THR A 190 -3.80 1.57 -36.77
CA THR A 190 -3.69 1.51 -38.24
C THR A 190 -5.06 1.22 -38.86
N GLY A 191 -5.56 2.17 -39.66
CA GLY A 191 -6.88 2.04 -40.28
C GLY A 191 -6.92 1.07 -41.47
N GLY A 192 -7.81 0.07 -41.39
CA GLY A 192 -8.39 -0.60 -42.56
C GLY A 192 -7.76 -1.92 -43.00
N GLY A 193 -8.47 -3.03 -42.73
CA GLY A 193 -8.65 -4.20 -43.62
C GLY A 193 -7.46 -5.13 -43.92
N ALA A 194 -6.26 -4.62 -44.15
CA ALA A 194 -5.09 -5.42 -44.49
C ALA A 194 -4.47 -6.08 -43.25
N GLN A 195 -4.20 -7.38 -43.34
CA GLN A 195 -3.48 -8.11 -42.30
C GLN A 195 -2.10 -7.48 -42.10
N SER A 196 -1.83 -6.97 -40.90
CA SER A 196 -0.55 -6.35 -40.58
C SER A 196 0.56 -7.39 -40.57
N SER A 197 1.39 -7.35 -41.62
CA SER A 197 2.78 -7.80 -41.50
C SER A 197 3.37 -7.07 -40.30
N MET A 198 3.83 -7.81 -39.29
CA MET A 198 4.40 -7.22 -38.07
C MET A 198 5.78 -6.65 -38.37
N ALA A 199 5.80 -5.44 -38.93
CA ALA A 199 6.98 -4.60 -38.99
C ALA A 199 7.53 -4.40 -37.57
N SER A 200 8.81 -4.72 -37.39
CA SER A 200 9.49 -4.69 -36.09
C SER A 200 9.37 -3.30 -35.45
N GLY A 201 8.81 -3.23 -34.25
CA GLY A 201 8.65 -1.99 -33.46
C GLY A 201 7.22 -1.67 -33.01
N ASN A 202 6.18 -2.16 -33.70
CA ASN A 202 4.78 -1.75 -33.47
C ASN A 202 4.09 -2.32 -32.20
N GLY A 203 4.84 -2.54 -31.11
CA GLY A 203 4.29 -2.91 -29.79
C GLY A 203 3.72 -1.70 -29.04
N PRO A 204 2.76 -1.87 -28.09
CA PRO A 204 2.29 -0.79 -27.25
C PRO A 204 3.41 -0.21 -26.37
N LEU A 205 3.76 1.05 -26.62
CA LEU A 205 4.76 1.82 -25.88
C LEU A 205 4.36 1.92 -24.41
N THR A 206 5.08 1.23 -23.54
CA THR A 206 4.82 1.24 -22.09
C THR A 206 5.70 2.29 -21.42
N ARG A 207 5.10 3.15 -20.58
CA ARG A 207 5.81 4.17 -19.80
C ARG A 207 5.32 4.16 -18.35
N GLN A 208 6.25 3.99 -17.43
CA GLN A 208 6.01 3.93 -15.98
C GLN A 208 5.82 5.34 -15.41
N LEU A 209 5.27 5.44 -14.19
CA LEU A 209 5.19 6.71 -13.48
C LEU A 209 6.60 7.32 -13.33
N GLY A 210 6.74 8.61 -13.63
CA GLY A 210 8.04 9.30 -13.66
C GLY A 210 8.84 9.15 -14.97
N SER A 211 8.38 8.32 -15.93
CA SER A 211 8.98 8.28 -17.28
C SER A 211 8.59 9.51 -18.10
N THR A 212 9.51 10.03 -18.91
CA THR A 212 9.18 11.01 -19.96
C THR A 212 8.33 10.36 -21.05
N LEU A 213 7.33 11.09 -21.53
CA LEU A 213 6.56 10.76 -22.73
C LEU A 213 6.68 11.93 -23.71
N THR A 214 7.29 11.69 -24.87
CA THR A 214 7.59 12.74 -25.84
C THR A 214 6.50 12.79 -26.90
N PHE A 215 6.03 14.00 -27.24
CA PHE A 215 5.11 14.22 -28.35
C PHE A 215 5.86 14.91 -29.49
N GLY A 216 5.92 14.23 -30.63
CA GLY A 216 6.60 14.69 -31.85
C GLY A 216 5.64 15.28 -32.88
N GLY A 217 6.19 16.11 -33.75
CA GLY A 217 5.51 16.69 -34.91
C GLY A 217 6.40 16.66 -36.14
N ASP A 218 6.11 17.51 -37.13
CA ASP A 218 6.85 17.60 -38.39
C ASP A 218 6.97 19.06 -38.90
N SER A 219 7.28 19.21 -40.20
CA SER A 219 7.35 20.50 -40.88
C SER A 219 6.04 21.30 -40.80
N TYR A 220 4.90 20.62 -40.72
CA TYR A 220 3.55 21.20 -40.80
C TYR A 220 2.84 21.28 -39.45
N LEU A 221 3.12 20.38 -38.50
CA LEU A 221 2.50 20.32 -37.18
C LEU A 221 3.55 20.39 -36.07
N THR A 222 3.43 21.35 -35.16
CA THR A 222 4.31 21.48 -33.98
C THR A 222 3.52 21.34 -32.68
N PRO A 223 3.81 20.32 -31.85
CA PRO A 223 3.32 20.28 -30.47
C PRO A 223 4.01 21.35 -29.62
N SER A 224 3.33 21.80 -28.58
CA SER A 224 3.82 22.75 -27.58
C SER A 224 3.16 22.46 -26.22
N LEU A 225 3.85 22.76 -25.12
CA LEU A 225 3.40 22.45 -23.76
C LEU A 225 3.09 23.73 -22.99
N ASP A 226 1.92 23.80 -22.34
CA ASP A 226 1.61 24.75 -21.29
C ASP A 226 1.94 24.12 -19.92
N ASN A 227 3.02 24.61 -19.29
CA ASN A 227 3.46 24.15 -17.98
C ASN A 227 2.51 24.53 -16.83
N SER A 228 1.56 25.44 -17.04
CA SER A 228 0.64 25.93 -16.00
C SER A 228 -0.65 25.10 -15.95
N GLY A 229 -1.23 24.78 -17.10
CA GLY A 229 -2.42 23.94 -17.24
C GLY A 229 -2.13 22.47 -17.57
N GLY A 230 -0.87 22.09 -17.82
CA GLY A 230 -0.48 20.73 -18.24
C GLY A 230 -0.97 20.36 -19.65
N LYS A 231 -1.33 21.34 -20.48
CA LYS A 231 -1.96 21.13 -21.80
C LYS A 231 -0.91 20.94 -22.89
N ILE A 232 -1.14 19.98 -23.78
CA ILE A 232 -0.37 19.81 -25.01
C ILE A 232 -1.18 20.39 -26.17
N THR A 233 -0.65 21.43 -26.81
CA THR A 233 -1.29 22.13 -27.93
C THR A 233 -0.53 21.85 -29.22
N PHE A 234 -1.18 21.17 -30.16
CA PHE A 234 -0.69 20.95 -31.51
C PHE A 234 -1.06 22.15 -32.40
N LYS A 235 -0.06 22.77 -33.04
CA LYS A 235 -0.21 23.98 -33.86
C LYS A 235 0.18 23.68 -35.31
N LEU A 236 -0.73 23.92 -36.26
CA LEU A 236 -0.42 23.81 -37.69
C LEU A 236 0.34 25.06 -38.17
N LYS A 237 1.38 24.86 -38.99
CA LYS A 237 2.11 25.92 -39.68
C LYS A 237 1.43 26.20 -41.02
N VAL A 238 0.71 27.33 -41.09
CA VAL A 238 -0.06 27.73 -42.26
C VAL A 238 0.51 28.98 -42.95
N ALA A 239 0.36 29.05 -44.27
CA ALA A 239 0.63 30.24 -45.07
C ALA A 239 -0.64 31.09 -45.17
N THR A 240 -0.57 32.33 -44.70
CA THR A 240 -1.62 33.36 -44.85
C THR A 240 -1.47 34.19 -46.12
N SER A 241 -0.33 34.07 -46.82
CA SER A 241 -0.07 34.64 -48.14
C SER A 241 0.83 33.70 -48.96
N ILE A 242 0.83 33.89 -50.28
CA ILE A 242 1.73 33.22 -51.24
C ILE A 242 2.45 34.33 -52.02
N SER A 243 3.74 34.16 -52.34
CA SER A 243 4.54 35.17 -53.05
C SER A 243 4.52 35.01 -54.57
N ASP A 244 4.50 36.14 -55.29
CA ASP A 244 4.53 36.19 -56.76
C ASP A 244 5.95 36.02 -57.36
N THR A 245 6.97 35.89 -56.52
CA THR A 245 8.38 35.98 -56.93
C THR A 245 8.90 34.71 -57.59
N ASN A 246 8.83 34.65 -58.93
CA ASN A 246 9.58 33.72 -59.79
C ASN A 246 11.10 34.03 -59.81
N SER A 247 11.73 34.17 -58.64
CA SER A 247 13.17 34.42 -58.50
C SER A 247 13.91 33.11 -58.20
N GLY A 248 14.92 32.79 -59.00
CA GLY A 248 15.69 31.54 -58.89
C GLY A 248 16.70 31.49 -57.73
N SER A 249 16.39 32.08 -56.56
CA SER A 249 17.28 32.03 -55.39
C SER A 249 16.53 32.16 -54.06
N THR A 250 16.83 31.22 -53.16
CA THR A 250 16.27 31.05 -51.79
C THR A 250 14.76 30.81 -51.70
N THR A 251 14.38 29.78 -50.94
CA THR A 251 12.98 29.39 -50.70
C THR A 251 12.22 30.44 -49.88
N ASP A 252 10.97 30.72 -50.26
CA ASP A 252 10.06 31.52 -49.43
C ASP A 252 9.84 30.80 -48.08
N GLN A 253 9.85 31.57 -46.98
CA GLN A 253 9.51 31.07 -45.64
C GLN A 253 8.08 30.52 -45.56
N ASN A 254 7.21 30.84 -46.51
CA ASN A 254 5.84 30.30 -46.62
C ASN A 254 5.71 29.07 -47.52
N ASP A 255 6.67 28.79 -48.42
CA ASP A 255 6.53 27.74 -49.45
C ASP A 255 6.21 26.37 -48.85
N ASN A 256 6.91 26.01 -47.77
CA ASN A 256 6.79 24.72 -47.08
C ASN A 256 5.75 24.75 -45.93
N LYS A 257 4.72 25.60 -46.04
CA LYS A 257 3.58 25.67 -45.10
C LYS A 257 2.28 25.29 -45.80
N LEU A 258 1.31 24.76 -45.02
CA LEU A 258 -0.02 24.43 -45.52
C LEU A 258 -0.78 25.70 -45.91
N VAL A 259 -1.44 25.71 -47.06
CA VAL A 259 -2.05 26.95 -47.58
C VAL A 259 -3.43 27.24 -46.96
N THR A 260 -3.70 28.50 -46.59
CA THR A 260 -5.06 28.91 -46.18
C THR A 260 -5.92 29.27 -47.38
N VAL A 261 -7.24 29.08 -47.29
CA VAL A 261 -8.19 29.50 -48.33
C VAL A 261 -8.10 31.01 -48.60
N SER A 262 -7.79 31.83 -47.59
CA SER A 262 -7.52 33.26 -47.75
C SER A 262 -6.28 33.50 -48.60
N ALA A 263 -5.16 32.82 -48.31
CA ALA A 263 -3.93 32.92 -49.11
C ALA A 263 -4.15 32.50 -50.58
N VAL A 264 -4.89 31.41 -50.83
CA VAL A 264 -5.22 30.99 -52.21
C VAL A 264 -6.10 32.03 -52.90
N LYS A 265 -7.12 32.58 -52.22
CA LYS A 265 -8.00 33.61 -52.78
C LYS A 265 -7.27 34.92 -53.05
N GLU A 266 -6.39 35.33 -52.16
CA GLU A 266 -5.59 36.54 -52.30
C GLU A 266 -4.52 36.37 -53.39
N TYR A 267 -3.85 35.21 -53.45
CA TYR A 267 -2.93 34.92 -54.55
C TYR A 267 -3.63 34.87 -55.90
N LEU A 268 -4.73 34.12 -56.03
CA LEU A 268 -5.54 34.10 -57.25
C LEU A 268 -6.07 35.50 -57.60
N LYS A 269 -6.51 36.29 -56.61
CA LYS A 269 -6.93 37.68 -56.84
C LYS A 269 -5.76 38.54 -57.30
N ASN A 270 -4.59 38.46 -56.68
CA ASN A 270 -3.43 39.30 -57.02
C ASN A 270 -2.81 38.89 -58.36
N GLN A 271 -2.85 37.61 -58.71
CA GLN A 271 -2.46 37.09 -60.01
C GLN A 271 -3.48 37.50 -61.10
N LEU A 272 -4.79 37.33 -60.87
CA LEU A 272 -5.84 37.83 -61.78
C LEU A 272 -5.94 39.38 -61.79
N ASN A 273 -5.41 40.04 -60.77
CA ASN A 273 -5.16 41.48 -60.72
C ASN A 273 -3.72 41.84 -61.16
N SER A 274 -2.88 40.90 -61.59
CA SER A 274 -1.68 41.22 -62.38
C SER A 274 -2.04 41.35 -63.86
N LEU A 275 -3.14 40.69 -64.25
CA LEU A 275 -3.98 41.02 -65.41
C LEU A 275 -4.83 42.30 -65.15
N THR A 276 -4.34 43.29 -64.40
CA THR A 276 -5.13 44.46 -63.95
C THR A 276 -5.44 45.49 -65.03
N LEU A 277 -6.47 46.29 -64.71
CA LEU A 277 -6.62 47.66 -65.19
C LEU A 277 -6.72 48.70 -64.01
N LYS A 278 -5.80 48.60 -63.01
CA LYS A 278 -5.39 49.52 -61.88
C LYS A 278 -6.33 49.72 -60.63
N ILE A 279 -5.94 49.25 -59.40
CA ILE A 279 -6.41 49.59 -57.99
C ILE A 279 -5.83 48.68 -56.82
N GLU A 280 -5.53 49.21 -55.60
CA GLU A 280 -4.65 48.62 -54.51
C GLU A 280 -5.16 48.72 -53.00
N ALA A 281 -4.45 48.20 -51.95
CA ALA A 281 -4.86 48.15 -50.48
C ALA A 281 -3.75 47.89 -49.36
N ASP A 282 -4.06 47.85 -48.02
CA ASP A 282 -3.13 47.76 -46.81
C ASP A 282 -3.73 47.17 -45.45
N ASN A 283 -2.96 46.92 -44.32
CA ASN A 283 -3.47 46.38 -43.00
C ASN A 283 -2.78 46.62 -41.58
N SER A 284 -2.71 45.65 -40.60
CA SER A 284 -2.70 45.87 -39.10
C SER A 284 -1.87 44.94 -38.11
N ASN A 285 -2.23 44.75 -36.79
CA ASN A 285 -1.32 44.42 -35.61
C ASN A 285 -1.86 43.49 -34.42
N THR A 286 -1.08 43.14 -33.34
CA THR A 286 -1.34 42.04 -32.30
C THR A 286 -0.82 42.22 -30.81
N ALA A 287 -1.06 41.26 -29.84
CA ALA A 287 -0.63 41.25 -28.38
C ALA A 287 -0.66 39.85 -27.60
N GLN A 288 -0.19 39.67 -26.31
CA GLN A 288 -0.23 38.40 -25.47
C GLN A 288 0.17 38.44 -23.92
N ALA A 289 -0.09 37.35 -23.10
CA ALA A 289 0.29 37.06 -21.65
C ALA A 289 0.07 35.54 -21.25
N GLN A 290 0.29 34.85 -20.08
CA GLN A 290 0.78 35.07 -18.66
C GLN A 290 1.70 33.87 -18.13
N ALA A 291 1.74 33.15 -16.95
CA ALA A 291 0.96 32.80 -15.70
C ALA A 291 1.88 32.72 -14.39
N GLY A 292 1.88 31.91 -13.28
CA GLY A 292 1.32 30.62 -12.69
C GLY A 292 1.19 30.67 -11.10
N GLY A 293 1.27 29.69 -10.12
CA GLY A 293 1.64 28.24 -9.90
C GLY A 293 1.38 27.70 -8.41
N GLN A 294 1.90 26.52 -7.91
CA GLN A 294 1.65 25.81 -6.58
C GLN A 294 2.78 24.75 -6.20
N ALA A 295 2.93 23.87 -5.14
CA ALA A 295 2.43 23.41 -3.77
C ALA A 295 3.42 22.25 -3.23
N GLN A 296 3.44 21.40 -2.14
CA GLN A 296 2.92 21.03 -0.76
C GLN A 296 3.49 19.56 -0.41
N SER A 297 3.80 18.86 0.74
CA SER A 297 3.89 18.83 2.26
C SER A 297 4.94 17.69 2.69
N ALA A 298 5.20 17.00 3.86
CA ALA A 298 4.71 16.73 5.27
C ALA A 298 5.80 15.99 6.21
N ALA A 299 5.51 15.51 7.47
CA ALA A 299 6.40 14.77 8.49
C ALA A 299 5.57 13.99 9.62
N PRO A 300 6.01 13.42 10.82
CA PRO A 300 7.31 13.17 11.58
C PRO A 300 7.44 11.76 12.37
N SER A 301 8.24 11.60 13.49
CA SER A 301 8.28 10.48 14.53
C SER A 301 8.91 10.85 15.95
N THR A 302 9.01 9.98 17.01
CA THR A 302 9.38 10.26 18.48
C THR A 302 10.30 9.18 19.22
N PRO A 303 10.44 8.79 20.57
CA PRO A 303 9.95 9.17 21.98
C PRO A 303 10.83 8.88 23.33
N SER A 304 10.54 9.40 24.58
CA SER A 304 10.79 8.84 26.01
C SER A 304 10.31 9.78 27.21
N SER A 305 9.96 9.50 28.52
CA SER A 305 10.22 8.49 29.63
C SER A 305 9.10 8.41 30.77
N SER A 306 9.14 7.46 31.77
CA SER A 306 8.00 7.08 32.73
C SER A 306 8.31 6.73 34.26
N GLY A 307 7.33 6.22 35.10
CA GLY A 307 7.44 5.95 36.60
C GLY A 307 6.41 4.97 37.31
N GLN A 308 6.43 4.77 38.68
CA GLN A 308 5.87 3.55 39.41
C GLN A 308 5.06 3.66 40.79
N SER A 309 4.13 2.69 41.03
CA SER A 309 3.72 1.91 42.28
C SER A 309 3.02 2.49 43.57
N GLN A 310 2.56 1.60 44.50
CA GLN A 310 1.55 1.82 45.60
C GLN A 310 1.70 1.02 46.95
N SER A 311 1.15 1.61 48.05
CA SER A 311 0.46 1.04 49.27
C SER A 311 1.18 0.22 50.40
N SER A 312 0.54 0.04 51.59
CA SER A 312 1.10 -0.63 52.81
C SER A 312 0.10 -1.03 53.96
N ASN A 313 0.59 -1.82 54.97
CA ASN A 313 0.05 -2.20 56.33
C ASN A 313 -1.05 -3.31 56.44
N GLY A 314 -1.17 -4.19 57.48
CA GLY A 314 -0.40 -4.50 58.73
C GLY A 314 -0.92 -5.77 59.51
N LYS A 315 -0.25 -6.31 60.58
CA LYS A 315 -0.61 -7.58 61.31
C LYS A 315 -0.08 -7.72 62.79
N VAL A 316 -0.58 -8.70 63.60
CA VAL A 316 -0.29 -9.01 65.05
C VAL A 316 -0.09 -10.53 65.44
N GLN A 317 -0.06 -10.89 66.76
CA GLN A 317 0.08 -12.21 67.54
C GLN A 317 1.46 -12.38 68.29
N GLY A 318 1.70 -13.05 69.46
CA GLY A 318 0.99 -13.86 70.52
C GLY A 318 1.72 -13.69 71.92
N ALA A 319 1.76 -14.50 73.01
CA ALA A 319 1.35 -15.87 73.47
C ALA A 319 0.79 -15.83 74.96
N VAL A 320 1.01 -16.61 76.05
CA VAL A 320 1.86 -17.75 76.61
C VAL A 320 1.04 -18.45 77.79
N LYS A 321 1.44 -19.30 78.80
CA LYS A 321 2.68 -19.89 79.41
C LYS A 321 2.52 -21.43 79.74
N ILE A 322 2.61 -22.13 80.90
CA ILE A 322 2.80 -21.95 82.39
C ILE A 322 3.44 -23.26 83.05
N GLN A 323 3.63 -23.42 84.38
CA GLN A 323 4.87 -24.05 84.95
C GLN A 323 4.85 -25.04 86.15
N SER A 324 5.88 -25.93 86.21
CA SER A 324 6.80 -26.26 87.35
C SER A 324 7.66 -27.56 87.11
N GLN A 325 8.33 -28.13 88.15
CA GLN A 325 8.90 -29.51 88.38
C GLN A 325 9.71 -30.32 87.31
N ALA A 326 10.23 -31.50 87.71
CA ALA A 326 11.16 -32.35 86.93
C ALA A 326 11.10 -33.90 87.20
N LEU A 327 10.34 -34.63 86.38
CA LEU A 327 10.69 -36.00 85.96
C LEU A 327 11.65 -35.88 84.76
N GLN A 328 12.77 -36.62 84.76
CA GLN A 328 13.73 -36.54 83.66
C GLN A 328 13.21 -37.28 82.42
N VAL A 329 12.49 -36.55 81.57
CA VAL A 329 12.29 -36.95 80.18
C VAL A 329 13.49 -36.44 79.37
N LEU A 330 14.29 -37.38 78.85
CA LEU A 330 15.38 -37.07 77.92
C LEU A 330 14.81 -36.71 76.53
N GLY A 331 14.51 -35.43 76.34
CA GLY A 331 14.27 -34.82 75.04
C GLY A 331 15.36 -33.78 74.74
N THR A 332 15.70 -33.61 73.47
CA THR A 332 16.45 -32.44 73.01
C THR A 332 15.55 -31.21 73.13
N THR A 333 16.08 -30.10 73.66
CA THR A 333 15.33 -28.83 73.79
C THR A 333 14.89 -28.24 72.46
N ASP A 334 15.47 -28.72 71.36
CA ASP A 334 15.11 -28.37 69.99
C ASP A 334 13.83 -29.06 69.46
N GLU A 335 13.43 -30.19 70.04
CA GLU A 335 12.40 -31.06 69.46
C GLU A 335 11.20 -31.31 70.38
N ILE A 336 11.45 -31.59 71.67
CA ILE A 336 10.39 -31.86 72.66
C ILE A 336 10.62 -31.01 73.90
N GLU A 337 9.67 -30.12 74.19
CA GLU A 337 9.60 -29.39 75.47
C GLU A 337 9.04 -30.32 76.55
N THR A 338 9.87 -30.60 77.55
CA THR A 338 9.56 -31.47 78.69
C THR A 338 9.40 -30.64 79.95
N LYS A 339 8.26 -30.76 80.63
CA LYS A 339 7.92 -29.95 81.81
C LYS A 339 7.03 -30.75 82.74
N VAL A 340 7.27 -30.75 84.05
CA VAL A 340 6.46 -31.54 85.00
C VAL A 340 5.65 -30.56 85.87
N GLU A 341 4.98 -30.96 86.97
CA GLU A 341 4.32 -30.00 87.88
C GLU A 341 4.52 -30.32 89.37
N GLN A 342 4.68 -29.29 90.20
CA GLN A 342 5.30 -29.40 91.53
C GLN A 342 4.24 -29.60 92.61
N GLY A 343 4.40 -30.68 93.39
CA GLY A 343 3.30 -31.26 94.16
C GLY A 343 2.28 -32.04 93.31
N LYS A 344 2.56 -32.32 92.02
CA LYS A 344 1.74 -33.16 91.14
C LYS A 344 2.56 -34.29 90.52
N GLN A 345 1.92 -35.39 90.15
CA GLN A 345 2.55 -36.50 89.42
C GLN A 345 2.41 -36.36 87.89
N ASN A 346 2.35 -35.11 87.39
CA ASN A 346 1.98 -34.82 86.00
C ASN A 346 3.19 -34.44 85.15
N VAL A 347 3.42 -35.19 84.06
CA VAL A 347 4.44 -34.91 83.04
C VAL A 347 3.77 -34.30 81.80
N THR A 348 4.21 -33.11 81.39
CA THR A 348 3.82 -32.46 80.13
C THR A 348 4.88 -32.72 79.06
N LEU A 349 4.45 -33.38 77.98
CA LEU A 349 5.20 -33.52 76.73
C LEU A 349 4.58 -32.60 75.68
N LYS A 350 5.38 -31.71 75.08
CA LYS A 350 4.96 -30.89 73.94
C LYS A 350 6.04 -30.93 72.86
N LEU A 351 5.64 -30.76 71.60
CA LEU A 351 6.62 -30.40 70.57
C LEU A 351 7.21 -29.04 70.96
N ALA A 352 8.53 -28.92 70.88
CA ALA A 352 9.21 -27.67 71.18
C ALA A 352 8.74 -26.57 70.21
N LYS A 353 8.78 -25.30 70.64
CA LYS A 353 8.35 -24.17 69.80
C LYS A 353 9.03 -24.14 68.42
N LYS A 354 10.28 -24.61 68.33
CA LYS A 354 11.04 -24.74 67.07
C LYS A 354 10.40 -25.74 66.10
N VAL A 355 9.73 -26.77 66.59
CA VAL A 355 8.97 -27.75 65.79
C VAL A 355 7.56 -27.25 65.48
N THR A 356 6.85 -26.64 66.45
CA THR A 356 5.51 -26.08 66.17
C THR A 356 5.59 -24.95 65.14
N ASP A 357 6.57 -24.04 65.25
CA ASP A 357 6.77 -22.95 64.29
C ASP A 357 7.15 -23.47 62.89
N LYS A 358 7.84 -24.63 62.78
CA LYS A 358 8.06 -25.32 61.51
C LYS A 358 6.77 -25.93 60.96
N LEU A 359 5.98 -26.60 61.80
CA LEU A 359 4.70 -27.18 61.39
C LEU A 359 3.68 -26.10 60.99
N ASP A 360 3.71 -24.91 61.59
CA ASP A 360 2.79 -23.80 61.29
C ASP A 360 3.18 -22.98 60.04
N ILE A 361 4.29 -23.34 59.38
CA ILE A 361 4.55 -22.99 57.98
C ILE A 361 3.57 -23.74 57.06
N ILE A 362 2.98 -24.85 57.50
CA ILE A 362 2.02 -25.66 56.75
C ILE A 362 0.64 -25.54 57.39
N GLN A 363 -0.33 -25.09 56.59
CA GLN A 363 -1.75 -25.11 56.93
C GLN A 363 -2.49 -25.98 55.90
N LEU A 364 -3.40 -26.83 56.36
CA LEU A 364 -4.14 -27.77 55.53
C LEU A 364 -5.62 -27.44 55.56
N SER A 365 -6.33 -27.79 54.49
CA SER A 365 -7.79 -27.85 54.57
C SER A 365 -8.27 -28.89 55.56
N GLN A 366 -9.43 -28.61 56.17
CA GLN A 366 -10.10 -29.51 57.13
C GLN A 366 -11.12 -30.42 56.44
N ASP A 367 -11.52 -30.08 55.20
CA ASP A 367 -12.37 -30.91 54.36
C ASP A 367 -11.54 -32.09 53.81
N SER A 368 -12.06 -33.32 53.92
CA SER A 368 -11.39 -34.53 53.45
C SER A 368 -11.20 -34.57 51.93
N ASN A 369 -12.03 -33.84 51.18
CA ASN A 369 -12.04 -33.81 49.72
C ASN A 369 -11.22 -32.64 49.15
N ASP A 370 -10.82 -31.70 50.00
CA ASP A 370 -10.01 -30.54 49.65
C ASP A 370 -8.51 -30.84 49.83
N GLY A 371 -7.79 -31.01 48.72
CA GLY A 371 -6.35 -31.22 48.70
C GLY A 371 -5.53 -29.93 48.82
N SER A 372 -6.15 -28.79 49.15
CA SER A 372 -5.49 -27.47 49.23
C SER A 372 -4.68 -27.30 50.52
N PHE A 373 -3.60 -26.53 50.41
CA PHE A 373 -2.73 -26.18 51.53
C PHE A 373 -2.13 -24.79 51.35
N ALA A 374 -1.75 -24.16 52.45
CA ALA A 374 -0.92 -22.96 52.46
C ALA A 374 0.48 -23.29 52.98
N LEU A 375 1.49 -22.73 52.30
CA LEU A 375 2.90 -22.88 52.61
C LEU A 375 3.50 -21.51 52.90
N GLY A 376 4.17 -21.38 54.05
CA GLY A 376 4.75 -20.13 54.53
C GLY A 376 4.06 -19.61 55.80
N LYS A 377 4.85 -19.08 56.75
CA LYS A 377 4.32 -18.41 57.94
C LYS A 377 3.50 -17.19 57.52
N ASN A 378 2.31 -17.02 58.11
CA ASN A 378 1.28 -16.05 57.71
C ASN A 378 0.69 -16.22 56.30
N SER A 379 0.96 -17.32 55.57
CA SER A 379 0.17 -17.64 54.37
C SER A 379 -1.27 -17.95 54.74
N LYS A 380 -2.21 -17.70 53.84
CA LYS A 380 -3.65 -17.93 54.04
C LYS A 380 -4.09 -19.18 53.29
N LEU A 381 -4.74 -20.11 53.98
CA LEU A 381 -5.40 -21.23 53.34
C LEU A 381 -6.51 -20.74 52.40
N GLU A 382 -6.46 -21.18 51.15
CA GLU A 382 -7.51 -21.01 50.16
C GLU A 382 -8.18 -22.37 49.90
N LYS A 383 -9.49 -22.39 49.69
CA LYS A 383 -10.24 -23.58 49.27
C LYS A 383 -9.98 -23.90 47.80
N THR A 384 -10.42 -25.08 47.35
CA THR A 384 -10.48 -25.44 45.92
C THR A 384 -11.15 -24.37 45.05
N LYS A 385 -10.67 -24.21 43.80
CA LYS A 385 -11.15 -23.19 42.84
C LYS A 385 -11.13 -23.72 41.41
N ASN A 386 -11.89 -23.08 40.52
CA ASN A 386 -11.81 -23.36 39.08
C ASN A 386 -10.50 -22.81 38.51
N ALA A 387 -9.76 -23.64 37.80
CA ALA A 387 -8.70 -23.21 36.90
C ALA A 387 -9.38 -22.74 35.60
N PHE A 388 -9.30 -21.43 35.33
CA PHE A 388 -9.88 -20.80 34.14
C PHE A 388 -9.39 -21.47 32.85
N ALA A 389 -10.22 -21.51 31.81
CA ALA A 389 -9.90 -22.11 30.51
C ALA A 389 -9.73 -21.08 29.36
N SER A 390 -9.96 -19.80 29.66
CA SER A 390 -9.81 -18.67 28.73
C SER A 390 -9.90 -17.34 29.49
N ALA A 391 -9.47 -16.25 28.85
CA ALA A 391 -9.80 -14.89 29.24
C ALA A 391 -10.09 -14.00 28.02
N ASP A 392 -10.94 -13.00 28.23
CA ASP A 392 -11.20 -11.90 27.31
C ASP A 392 -10.38 -10.67 27.74
N ILE A 393 -9.61 -10.09 26.81
CA ILE A 393 -8.66 -9.01 27.07
C ILE A 393 -9.00 -7.82 26.17
N ASN A 394 -9.45 -6.72 26.80
CA ASN A 394 -9.82 -5.49 26.11
C ASN A 394 -8.61 -4.81 25.48
N VAL A 395 -8.70 -4.50 24.19
CA VAL A 395 -7.67 -3.86 23.37
C VAL A 395 -8.32 -2.72 22.57
N GLY A 396 -8.14 -1.50 23.06
CA GLY A 396 -8.88 -0.33 22.56
C GLY A 396 -10.39 -0.48 22.78
N LYS A 397 -11.18 -0.53 21.70
CA LYS A 397 -12.64 -0.71 21.73
C LYS A 397 -13.09 -2.17 21.63
N ASN A 398 -12.18 -3.09 21.35
CA ASN A 398 -12.48 -4.50 21.08
C ASN A 398 -11.97 -5.36 22.26
N SER A 399 -12.30 -6.64 22.27
CA SER A 399 -11.73 -7.61 23.21
C SER A 399 -11.23 -8.84 22.48
N LEU A 400 -10.01 -9.29 22.78
CA LEU A 400 -9.42 -10.51 22.23
C LEU A 400 -9.63 -11.67 23.21
N THR A 401 -10.16 -12.77 22.69
CA THR A 401 -10.35 -14.01 23.45
C THR A 401 -9.10 -14.87 23.29
N PHE A 402 -8.57 -15.37 24.40
CA PHE A 402 -7.45 -16.29 24.47
C PHE A 402 -7.90 -17.57 25.16
N ASN A 403 -7.64 -18.73 24.55
CA ASN A 403 -8.05 -20.03 25.06
C ASN A 403 -6.88 -20.92 25.47
N TRP A 404 -7.03 -21.66 26.56
CA TRP A 404 -6.03 -22.60 27.07
C TRP A 404 -6.67 -23.84 27.74
N LYS A 405 -7.81 -24.32 27.20
CA LYS A 405 -8.59 -25.49 27.66
C LYS A 405 -7.81 -26.79 27.95
N ASN A 406 -6.57 -26.91 27.49
CA ASN A 406 -5.73 -28.10 27.64
C ASN A 406 -4.59 -27.91 28.67
N ALA A 407 -4.35 -26.68 29.14
CA ALA A 407 -3.25 -26.33 30.06
C ALA A 407 -3.67 -26.43 31.54
N GLY A 408 -4.05 -27.64 31.99
CA GLY A 408 -4.34 -27.91 33.41
C GLY A 408 -5.65 -27.34 33.96
N THR A 409 -6.64 -27.10 33.10
CA THR A 409 -7.95 -26.55 33.50
C THR A 409 -8.80 -27.56 34.28
N SER A 410 -9.78 -27.08 35.04
CA SER A 410 -10.73 -27.92 35.78
C SER A 410 -11.49 -28.87 34.86
N LYS A 411 -11.42 -30.19 35.16
CA LYS A 411 -12.09 -31.24 34.38
C LYS A 411 -13.46 -31.54 34.99
N ASP A 412 -14.47 -31.75 34.14
CA ASP A 412 -15.80 -32.24 34.52
C ASP A 412 -16.48 -31.47 35.66
N GLY A 413 -16.19 -30.16 35.78
CA GLY A 413 -16.70 -29.28 36.85
C GLY A 413 -16.02 -29.45 38.21
N GLN A 414 -14.97 -30.28 38.33
CA GLN A 414 -14.23 -30.50 39.57
C GLN A 414 -13.25 -29.36 39.83
N PHE A 415 -13.40 -28.68 40.97
CA PHE A 415 -12.49 -27.62 41.40
C PHE A 415 -11.07 -28.17 41.68
N ASN A 416 -10.05 -27.51 41.14
CA ASN A 416 -8.66 -27.82 41.45
C ASN A 416 -8.32 -27.44 42.89
N SER A 417 -7.46 -28.24 43.54
CA SER A 417 -6.86 -27.86 44.82
C SER A 417 -5.87 -26.71 44.66
N VAL A 418 -5.65 -25.94 45.74
CA VAL A 418 -4.87 -24.70 45.71
C VAL A 418 -3.61 -24.82 46.58
N VAL A 419 -2.47 -24.35 46.05
CA VAL A 419 -1.25 -24.10 46.82
C VAL A 419 -1.15 -22.59 47.06
N SER A 420 -1.34 -22.17 48.31
CA SER A 420 -1.22 -20.75 48.67
C SER A 420 0.17 -20.48 49.25
N VAL A 421 1.02 -19.78 48.49
CA VAL A 421 2.40 -19.45 48.93
C VAL A 421 2.48 -18.13 49.72
N GLY A 422 1.35 -17.54 50.04
CA GLY A 422 1.24 -16.24 50.71
C GLY A 422 -0.16 -15.94 51.20
N ASP A 423 -0.43 -14.67 51.43
CA ASP A 423 -1.75 -14.09 51.73
C ASP A 423 -1.87 -12.80 50.90
N LYS A 424 -3.06 -12.21 50.79
CA LYS A 424 -3.24 -10.94 50.09
C LYS A 424 -2.34 -9.85 50.71
N ASP A 425 -1.67 -9.08 49.85
CA ASP A 425 -0.69 -8.03 50.18
C ASP A 425 0.52 -8.56 50.99
N LYS A 426 0.73 -9.89 50.94
CA LYS A 426 1.79 -10.69 51.58
C LYS A 426 2.17 -11.87 50.67
N GLU A 427 2.18 -11.62 49.37
CA GLU A 427 2.56 -12.55 48.31
C GLU A 427 4.06 -12.91 48.41
N ARG A 428 4.47 -14.01 47.75
CA ARG A 428 5.88 -14.43 47.69
C ARG A 428 6.36 -14.67 46.27
N ILE A 429 7.60 -14.28 45.99
CA ILE A 429 8.31 -14.68 44.77
C ILE A 429 8.68 -16.16 44.91
N ILE A 430 8.48 -16.94 43.84
CA ILE A 430 9.01 -18.31 43.74
C ILE A 430 10.25 -18.21 42.85
N THR A 431 11.43 -18.24 43.45
CA THR A 431 12.71 -18.13 42.72
C THR A 431 13.21 -19.50 42.25
N HIS A 432 14.22 -19.51 41.38
CA HIS A 432 14.91 -20.71 40.88
C HIS A 432 14.01 -21.73 40.15
N VAL A 433 12.91 -21.26 39.57
CA VAL A 433 12.10 -22.01 38.61
C VAL A 433 12.89 -22.13 37.31
N ALA A 434 13.31 -23.36 37.01
CA ALA A 434 13.89 -23.72 35.72
C ALA A 434 12.90 -23.45 34.57
N ALA A 435 13.39 -23.28 33.34
CA ALA A 435 12.52 -23.01 32.20
C ALA A 435 11.38 -24.03 32.05
N GLY A 436 10.13 -23.56 32.02
CA GLY A 436 8.95 -24.39 31.82
C GLY A 436 8.76 -24.78 30.36
N LYS A 437 8.13 -25.93 30.10
CA LYS A 437 7.77 -26.34 28.74
C LYS A 437 6.64 -25.45 28.20
N VAL A 438 6.78 -24.98 26.95
CA VAL A 438 5.78 -24.17 26.27
C VAL A 438 5.19 -24.95 25.10
N ASP A 439 4.04 -25.58 25.36
CA ASP A 439 3.16 -26.22 24.38
C ASP A 439 1.70 -26.15 24.88
N ALA A 440 0.74 -26.48 24.01
CA ALA A 440 -0.70 -26.33 24.28
C ALA A 440 -1.27 -27.20 25.42
N SER A 441 -0.51 -28.19 25.92
CA SER A 441 -0.89 -29.11 27.00
C SER A 441 -0.04 -28.96 28.27
N SER A 442 0.93 -28.04 28.26
CA SER A 442 1.87 -27.89 29.37
C SER A 442 1.22 -27.33 30.63
N THR A 443 1.66 -27.85 31.77
CA THR A 443 1.31 -27.38 33.12
C THR A 443 2.56 -27.03 33.94
N ASP A 444 3.74 -27.00 33.30
CA ASP A 444 4.99 -26.53 33.91
C ASP A 444 4.92 -24.99 34.10
N ALA A 445 5.39 -24.50 35.26
CA ALA A 445 5.48 -23.06 35.51
C ALA A 445 6.58 -22.41 34.64
N ILE A 446 6.32 -21.19 34.14
CA ILE A 446 7.27 -20.40 33.35
C ILE A 446 7.87 -19.25 34.18
N ASN A 447 9.10 -18.86 33.83
CA ASN A 447 9.86 -17.85 34.56
C ASN A 447 10.03 -16.53 33.80
N GLY A 448 10.56 -15.52 34.48
CA GLY A 448 10.76 -14.17 33.97
C GLY A 448 11.76 -14.07 32.81
N GLY A 449 12.73 -14.99 32.70
CA GLY A 449 13.64 -15.05 31.57
C GLY A 449 12.95 -15.50 30.28
N GLN A 450 12.05 -16.48 30.38
CA GLN A 450 11.20 -16.88 29.25
C GLN A 450 10.27 -15.74 28.80
N LEU A 451 9.68 -15.00 29.75
CA LEU A 451 8.83 -13.85 29.41
C LEU A 451 9.63 -12.68 28.81
N ALA A 452 10.85 -12.43 29.30
CA ALA A 452 11.72 -11.38 28.79
C ALA A 452 12.08 -11.59 27.31
N GLU A 453 12.42 -12.82 26.92
CA GLU A 453 12.71 -13.15 25.51
C GLU A 453 11.48 -13.03 24.60
N VAL A 454 10.29 -13.39 25.09
CA VAL A 454 9.03 -13.14 24.37
C VAL A 454 8.76 -11.65 24.19
N ILE A 455 8.93 -10.84 25.25
CA ILE A 455 8.81 -9.38 25.20
C ILE A 455 9.81 -8.78 24.20
N ARG A 456 11.06 -9.24 24.22
CA ARG A 456 12.13 -8.77 23.32
C ARG A 456 11.75 -9.03 21.86
N VAL A 457 11.40 -10.27 21.50
CA VAL A 457 11.03 -10.64 20.12
C VAL A 457 9.85 -9.79 19.60
N PHE A 458 8.80 -9.61 20.40
CA PHE A 458 7.64 -8.78 19.98
C PHE A 458 7.91 -7.26 20.03
N GLY A 459 8.79 -6.80 20.92
CA GLY A 459 9.24 -5.41 20.99
C GLY A 459 9.99 -5.02 19.71
N ASN A 460 11.04 -5.78 19.36
CA ASN A 460 11.81 -5.58 18.12
C ASN A 460 10.95 -5.73 16.85
N LEU A 461 9.94 -6.62 16.84
CA LEU A 461 8.96 -6.68 15.74
C LEU A 461 8.18 -5.37 15.60
N GLY A 462 7.76 -4.76 16.71
CA GLY A 462 7.12 -3.45 16.70
C GLY A 462 8.07 -2.34 16.24
N THR A 463 9.19 -2.14 16.93
CA THR A 463 10.08 -0.99 16.70
C THR A 463 10.92 -1.14 15.44
N ASP A 464 11.68 -2.23 15.33
CA ASP A 464 12.79 -2.33 14.36
C ASP A 464 12.31 -2.77 12.98
N ILE A 465 11.24 -3.58 12.95
CA ILE A 465 10.71 -4.19 11.73
C ILE A 465 9.48 -3.43 11.20
N LEU A 466 8.55 -3.03 12.08
CA LEU A 466 7.35 -2.28 11.71
C LEU A 466 7.50 -0.76 11.88
N GLY A 467 8.62 -0.25 12.41
CA GLY A 467 8.81 1.19 12.63
C GLY A 467 7.81 1.81 13.61
N ALA A 468 7.17 0.99 14.46
CA ALA A 468 6.13 1.44 15.37
C ALA A 468 6.72 2.29 16.49
N GLU A 469 6.31 3.55 16.55
CA GLU A 469 6.73 4.48 17.59
C GLU A 469 6.26 4.01 18.96
N VAL A 470 7.13 4.11 19.96
CA VAL A 470 6.77 3.94 21.38
C VAL A 470 6.28 5.26 21.94
N ASP A 471 5.56 5.24 23.05
CA ASP A 471 5.14 6.43 23.79
C ASP A 471 6.11 6.76 24.92
N ASP A 472 6.39 8.05 25.00
CA ASP A 472 7.30 8.68 25.95
C ASP A 472 6.97 8.26 27.38
N GLN A 473 5.75 8.59 27.80
CA GLN A 473 5.30 8.63 29.19
C GLN A 473 4.62 7.33 29.62
N THR A 474 3.97 6.64 28.69
CA THR A 474 3.18 5.42 28.95
C THR A 474 3.88 4.11 28.54
N LYS A 475 5.03 4.20 27.83
CA LYS A 475 5.85 3.06 27.38
C LYS A 475 5.11 1.97 26.60
N GLN A 476 4.07 2.36 25.88
CA GLN A 476 3.29 1.52 24.96
C GLN A 476 3.46 2.03 23.53
N PHE A 477 3.04 1.29 22.50
CA PHE A 477 3.07 1.83 21.13
C PHE A 477 2.16 3.05 20.99
N LYS A 478 2.63 4.10 20.31
CA LYS A 478 1.76 5.19 19.82
C LYS A 478 0.91 4.67 18.67
N LYS A 479 -0.30 5.23 18.55
CA LYS A 479 -1.12 5.06 17.36
C LYS A 479 -0.36 5.62 16.15
N THR A 480 -0.18 4.80 15.11
CA THR A 480 0.61 5.20 13.93
C THR A 480 -0.04 6.36 13.16
N THR A 481 0.79 7.10 12.42
CA THR A 481 0.34 8.07 11.42
C THR A 481 1.17 7.94 10.16
N PHE A 482 0.52 7.86 9.00
CA PHE A 482 1.20 7.79 7.71
C PHE A 482 1.11 9.14 6.99
N THR A 483 2.10 9.40 6.12
CA THR A 483 2.04 10.52 5.17
C THR A 483 0.71 10.46 4.40
N LYS A 484 -0.02 11.58 4.38
CA LYS A 484 -1.27 11.69 3.63
C LYS A 484 -0.99 11.53 2.13
N LEU A 485 -1.86 10.80 1.44
CA LEU A 485 -1.90 10.83 -0.02
C LEU A 485 -2.47 12.17 -0.50
N LYS A 486 -2.03 12.61 -1.68
CA LYS A 486 -2.57 13.80 -2.33
C LYS A 486 -3.89 13.48 -3.03
N ASP A 487 -4.79 14.46 -3.08
CA ASP A 487 -6.02 14.43 -3.86
C ASP A 487 -5.76 14.77 -5.35
N LYS A 488 -6.84 14.84 -6.13
CA LYS A 488 -6.79 15.12 -7.58
C LYS A 488 -6.20 16.50 -7.94
N ASP A 489 -6.14 17.42 -6.99
CA ASP A 489 -5.63 18.80 -7.17
C ASP A 489 -4.22 18.95 -6.55
N GLY A 490 -3.62 17.84 -6.11
CA GLY A 490 -2.30 17.78 -5.49
C GLY A 490 -2.26 18.13 -4.00
N LYS A 491 -3.42 18.28 -3.35
CA LYS A 491 -3.54 18.77 -1.95
C LYS A 491 -3.81 17.63 -0.98
N ASP A 492 -3.55 17.88 0.31
CA ASP A 492 -3.81 16.90 1.37
C ASP A 492 -4.78 17.42 2.46
N ASP A 493 -5.22 18.68 2.36
CA ASP A 493 -6.00 19.39 3.38
C ASP A 493 -7.27 18.63 3.81
N LYS A 494 -7.92 17.95 2.85
CA LYS A 494 -9.14 17.15 3.03
C LYS A 494 -8.89 15.65 3.18
N VAL A 495 -7.64 15.20 3.08
CA VAL A 495 -7.28 13.78 3.17
C VAL A 495 -6.91 13.43 4.61
N THR A 496 -7.57 12.41 5.17
CA THR A 496 -7.19 11.86 6.47
C THR A 496 -5.93 11.00 6.33
N ALA A 497 -4.93 11.26 7.18
CA ALA A 497 -3.78 10.36 7.33
C ALA A 497 -4.28 8.94 7.61
N ALA A 498 -3.60 7.93 7.07
CA ALA A 498 -3.86 6.57 7.51
C ALA A 498 -3.27 6.39 8.92
N THR A 499 -3.91 5.55 9.73
CA THR A 499 -3.54 5.38 11.14
C THR A 499 -3.28 3.93 11.56
N THR A 500 -3.24 3.03 10.58
CA THR A 500 -2.75 1.65 10.68
C THR A 500 -2.10 1.25 9.36
N PHE A 501 -1.23 0.24 9.38
CA PHE A 501 -0.65 -0.33 8.15
C PHE A 501 -1.72 -0.82 7.17
N LYS A 502 -2.80 -1.44 7.66
CA LYS A 502 -3.90 -1.89 6.80
C LYS A 502 -4.54 -0.72 6.04
N GLU A 503 -4.95 0.32 6.78
CA GLU A 503 -5.57 1.53 6.24
C GLU A 503 -4.66 2.25 5.23
N ALA A 504 -3.34 2.25 5.46
CA ALA A 504 -2.37 2.85 4.54
C ALA A 504 -2.29 2.12 3.20
N ILE A 505 -2.32 0.78 3.22
CA ILE A 505 -2.30 -0.04 1.99
C ILE A 505 -3.64 0.06 1.24
N ASP A 506 -4.77 0.04 1.96
CA ASP A 506 -6.10 0.21 1.36
C ASP A 506 -6.26 1.59 0.69
N LYS A 507 -5.85 2.69 1.35
CA LYS A 507 -5.86 4.05 0.75
C LYS A 507 -4.94 4.19 -0.47
N ASN A 508 -3.82 3.45 -0.51
CA ASN A 508 -2.97 3.35 -1.70
C ASN A 508 -3.69 2.61 -2.83
N ILE A 509 -4.33 1.47 -2.56
CA ILE A 509 -5.12 0.70 -3.54
C ILE A 509 -6.26 1.56 -4.11
N GLU A 510 -7.04 2.22 -3.25
CA GLU A 510 -8.09 3.17 -3.66
C GLU A 510 -7.56 4.26 -4.59
N THR A 511 -6.34 4.74 -4.35
CA THR A 511 -5.74 5.82 -5.14
C THR A 511 -5.18 5.34 -6.47
N ILE A 512 -4.57 4.15 -6.52
CA ILE A 512 -4.21 3.47 -7.79
C ILE A 512 -5.48 3.22 -8.62
N ASN A 513 -6.56 2.76 -7.98
CA ASN A 513 -7.86 2.44 -8.60
C ASN A 513 -8.66 3.64 -9.14
N LYS A 514 -8.25 4.88 -8.83
CA LYS A 514 -8.76 6.10 -9.49
C LYS A 514 -8.24 6.20 -10.93
N GLY A 515 -7.11 5.57 -11.24
CA GLY A 515 -6.45 5.64 -12.55
C GLY A 515 -5.96 7.05 -12.88
N LEU A 516 -5.54 7.22 -14.14
CA LEU A 516 -5.19 8.51 -14.72
C LEU A 516 -6.33 9.02 -15.62
N ILE A 517 -6.63 10.31 -15.53
CA ILE A 517 -7.74 10.95 -16.26
C ILE A 517 -7.15 11.77 -17.40
N PHE A 518 -7.60 11.48 -18.61
CA PHE A 518 -7.26 12.21 -19.84
C PHE A 518 -8.44 13.08 -20.24
N GLU A 519 -8.19 14.32 -20.66
CA GLU A 519 -9.23 15.27 -21.05
C GLU A 519 -8.93 15.90 -22.41
N VAL A 520 -9.96 16.07 -23.23
CA VAL A 520 -9.91 16.81 -24.50
C VAL A 520 -10.55 18.17 -24.30
N ASP A 521 -9.74 19.22 -24.34
CA ASP A 521 -10.23 20.60 -24.27
C ASP A 521 -10.63 21.08 -25.67
N ASN A 522 -11.94 21.12 -25.93
CA ASN A 522 -12.52 21.58 -27.19
C ASN A 522 -12.66 23.12 -27.26
N GLY A 523 -12.14 23.87 -26.28
CA GLY A 523 -12.19 25.35 -26.23
C GLY A 523 -13.59 25.97 -26.06
N THR A 524 -14.65 25.16 -26.11
CA THR A 524 -16.05 25.57 -26.01
C THR A 524 -16.61 25.25 -24.63
N THR A 525 -16.71 26.27 -23.77
CA THR A 525 -17.26 26.16 -22.40
C THR A 525 -18.79 26.08 -22.40
N THR A 526 -19.34 24.99 -22.92
CA THR A 526 -20.80 24.75 -22.94
C THR A 526 -21.24 24.13 -21.62
N THR A 527 -21.56 24.96 -20.62
CA THR A 527 -22.05 24.52 -19.32
C THR A 527 -23.52 24.07 -19.39
N THR A 528 -23.78 22.78 -19.60
CA THR A 528 -25.12 22.20 -19.49
C THR A 528 -25.14 21.04 -18.49
N THR A 529 -25.66 21.31 -17.30
CA THR A 529 -25.84 20.31 -16.23
C THR A 529 -27.17 19.56 -16.40
N THR A 530 -27.16 18.48 -17.17
CA THR A 530 -28.27 17.50 -17.24
C THR A 530 -27.75 16.06 -17.23
N ALA A 531 -28.57 15.13 -16.73
CA ALA A 531 -28.18 13.74 -16.48
C ALA A 531 -27.94 12.94 -17.78
N PRO A 532 -27.08 11.90 -17.76
CA PRO A 532 -26.68 11.18 -18.96
C PRO A 532 -27.82 10.34 -19.56
N GLN A 533 -28.13 10.60 -20.82
CA GLN A 533 -28.93 9.69 -21.66
C GLN A 533 -28.10 8.46 -22.03
N THR A 534 -28.71 7.28 -21.97
CA THR A 534 -28.11 6.01 -22.40
C THR A 534 -27.97 5.96 -23.92
N GLY A 535 -26.74 5.88 -24.43
CA GLY A 535 -26.47 5.63 -25.85
C GLY A 535 -25.23 6.34 -26.41
N GLY A 536 -24.82 7.47 -25.85
CA GLY A 536 -23.66 8.22 -26.32
C GLY A 536 -23.17 9.24 -25.31
N THR A 537 -22.20 8.86 -24.48
CA THR A 537 -21.65 9.75 -23.46
C THR A 537 -20.62 10.70 -24.06
N SER A 538 -21.06 11.90 -24.44
CA SER A 538 -20.22 13.06 -24.78
C SER A 538 -19.44 13.58 -23.56
N THR A 539 -18.57 12.73 -23.02
CA THR A 539 -17.69 13.06 -21.90
C THR A 539 -16.30 13.33 -22.44
N ASN A 540 -15.87 14.59 -22.39
CA ASN A 540 -14.52 14.98 -22.82
C ASN A 540 -13.39 14.36 -21.95
N LYS A 541 -13.71 13.52 -20.95
CA LYS A 541 -12.79 12.89 -20.01
C LYS A 541 -12.82 11.36 -20.11
N MET A 542 -11.65 10.73 -20.06
CA MET A 542 -11.47 9.28 -20.02
C MET A 542 -10.56 8.86 -18.86
N THR A 543 -11.07 8.06 -17.93
CA THR A 543 -10.25 7.41 -16.90
C THR A 543 -9.65 6.11 -17.43
N ARG A 544 -8.31 5.95 -17.35
CA ARG A 544 -7.57 4.72 -17.67
C ARG A 544 -6.86 4.20 -16.43
N GLN A 545 -6.98 2.89 -16.17
CA GLN A 545 -6.23 2.21 -15.12
C GLN A 545 -4.79 1.96 -15.58
N LEU A 546 -3.87 1.70 -14.66
CA LEU A 546 -2.52 1.26 -15.04
C LEU A 546 -2.60 -0.08 -15.80
N GLY A 547 -1.64 -0.28 -16.72
CA GLY A 547 -1.61 -1.34 -17.72
C GLY A 547 -2.56 -1.17 -18.91
N ALA A 548 -3.54 -0.26 -18.83
CA ALA A 548 -4.46 0.00 -19.93
C ALA A 548 -3.76 0.69 -21.11
N THR A 549 -4.28 0.46 -22.33
CA THR A 549 -3.74 1.04 -23.56
C THR A 549 -4.59 2.21 -24.04
N ILE A 550 -3.94 3.35 -24.27
CA ILE A 550 -4.46 4.53 -24.97
C ILE A 550 -4.09 4.37 -26.44
N LYS A 551 -5.08 4.50 -27.34
CA LYS A 551 -4.86 4.40 -28.79
C LYS A 551 -4.98 5.77 -29.45
N PHE A 552 -3.97 6.13 -30.24
CA PHE A 552 -4.01 7.28 -31.14
C PHE A 552 -4.43 6.81 -32.53
N LYS A 553 -5.54 7.35 -33.03
CA LYS A 553 -6.09 7.02 -34.35
C LYS A 553 -5.87 8.21 -35.28
N GLY A 554 -5.33 7.93 -36.47
CA GLY A 554 -5.21 8.89 -37.54
C GLY A 554 -6.44 8.93 -38.44
N ASP A 555 -6.44 9.87 -39.37
CA ASP A 555 -7.40 9.97 -40.46
C ASP A 555 -6.67 10.02 -41.83
N ASP A 556 -7.29 10.59 -42.85
CA ASP A 556 -6.66 10.77 -44.16
C ASP A 556 -5.49 11.77 -44.14
N TYR A 557 -5.50 12.75 -43.24
CA TYR A 557 -4.54 13.87 -43.21
C TYR A 557 -3.53 13.80 -42.07
N ILE A 558 -3.89 13.21 -40.93
CA ILE A 558 -3.03 13.10 -39.74
C ILE A 558 -2.61 11.64 -39.54
N LYS A 559 -1.30 11.38 -39.63
CA LYS A 559 -0.69 10.05 -39.46
C LYS A 559 0.07 10.00 -38.13
N PRO A 560 -0.53 9.49 -37.04
CA PRO A 560 0.20 9.21 -35.80
C PRO A 560 1.12 8.01 -36.00
N SER A 561 2.24 8.03 -35.31
CA SER A 561 3.28 7.00 -35.31
C SER A 561 3.92 6.92 -33.91
N ILE A 562 4.46 5.76 -33.56
CA ILE A 562 5.14 5.55 -32.28
C ILE A 562 6.55 5.04 -32.56
N ASP A 563 7.50 5.66 -31.91
CA ASP A 563 8.87 5.20 -31.77
C ASP A 563 9.05 4.68 -30.33
N ALA A 564 9.28 3.37 -30.20
CA ALA A 564 9.42 2.71 -28.91
C ALA A 564 10.78 3.00 -28.23
N ASP A 565 11.82 3.21 -29.04
CA ASP A 565 13.20 3.37 -28.62
C ASP A 565 13.44 4.78 -28.07
N THR A 566 12.95 5.83 -28.76
CA THR A 566 12.97 7.20 -28.22
C THR A 566 11.80 7.50 -27.29
N GLY A 567 10.73 6.69 -27.30
CA GLY A 567 9.51 6.93 -26.53
C GLY A 567 8.66 8.09 -27.05
N THR A 568 8.74 8.36 -28.36
CA THR A 568 8.08 9.49 -29.01
C THR A 568 6.81 9.06 -29.71
N ILE A 569 5.70 9.77 -29.44
CA ILE A 569 4.45 9.67 -30.20
C ILE A 569 4.42 10.84 -31.19
N SER A 570 4.68 10.56 -32.46
CA SER A 570 4.84 11.56 -33.52
C SER A 570 3.61 11.66 -34.41
N PHE A 571 3.16 12.88 -34.68
CA PHE A 571 2.01 13.16 -35.55
C PHE A 571 2.49 13.86 -36.82
N LYS A 572 2.36 13.19 -37.97
CA LYS A 572 2.71 13.74 -39.29
C LYS A 572 1.47 14.22 -40.04
N ILE A 573 1.64 15.23 -40.89
CA ILE A 573 0.60 15.70 -41.82
C ILE A 573 0.88 15.17 -43.22
N GLU A 574 -0.13 14.57 -43.84
CA GLU A 574 -0.10 14.13 -45.23
C GLU A 574 -0.33 15.34 -46.16
N ALA A 575 0.77 15.90 -46.67
CA ALA A 575 0.77 17.09 -47.52
C ALA A 575 1.51 16.87 -48.85
N THR A 576 1.32 17.78 -49.81
CA THR A 576 2.00 17.78 -51.12
C THR A 576 2.65 19.12 -51.46
N GLU A 577 3.80 19.04 -52.12
CA GLU A 577 4.55 20.17 -52.72
C GLU A 577 4.31 20.31 -54.24
N GLU A 578 3.44 19.47 -54.81
CA GLU A 578 3.05 19.43 -56.21
C GLU A 578 1.52 19.20 -56.32
N ILE A 579 0.84 19.92 -57.20
CA ILE A 579 -0.53 19.61 -57.64
C ILE A 579 -0.44 19.05 -59.06
N LYS A 580 -0.68 17.75 -59.20
CA LYS A 580 -0.73 17.09 -60.51
C LYS A 580 -2.14 17.20 -61.09
N GLU A 581 -2.21 17.27 -62.41
CA GLU A 581 -3.46 17.01 -63.12
C GLU A 581 -3.54 15.50 -63.43
N ASN A 582 -4.74 14.92 -63.33
CA ASN A 582 -4.95 13.52 -63.67
C ASN A 582 -4.50 13.24 -65.12
N GLY A 583 -3.61 12.25 -65.26
CA GLY A 583 -2.77 12.09 -66.44
C GLY A 583 -3.49 11.53 -67.67
N SER A 584 -3.93 12.44 -68.55
CA SER A 584 -4.16 12.20 -69.99
C SER A 584 -5.29 11.24 -70.40
N ALA A 585 -5.63 11.27 -71.69
CA ALA A 585 -6.70 10.50 -72.31
C ALA A 585 -6.25 9.11 -72.81
N ASP A 586 -5.30 8.47 -72.12
CA ASP A 586 -4.75 7.15 -72.52
C ASP A 586 -4.88 6.10 -71.39
N GLY A 587 -6.08 5.54 -71.28
CA GLY A 587 -6.36 4.12 -70.98
C GLY A 587 -5.94 3.49 -69.63
N SER A 588 -4.91 3.98 -68.96
CA SER A 588 -4.29 3.33 -67.80
C SER A 588 -4.79 3.91 -66.49
N GLY A 589 -5.63 3.15 -65.78
CA GLY A 589 -6.30 3.57 -64.56
C GLY A 589 -5.39 3.73 -63.34
N GLY A 590 -4.60 4.80 -63.31
CA GLY A 590 -3.93 5.28 -62.10
C GLY A 590 -4.96 5.70 -61.05
N ASN A 591 -4.88 5.13 -59.84
CA ASN A 591 -5.85 5.36 -58.78
C ASN A 591 -5.66 6.75 -58.11
N SER A 592 -6.36 7.78 -58.58
CA SER A 592 -6.19 9.18 -58.11
C SER A 592 -6.43 9.36 -56.60
N SER A 593 -7.26 8.50 -55.99
CA SER A 593 -7.76 8.63 -54.62
C SER A 593 -6.68 8.76 -53.53
N ALA A 594 -5.40 8.51 -53.83
CA ALA A 594 -4.29 8.67 -52.89
C ALA A 594 -3.66 10.08 -52.90
N GLU A 595 -3.74 10.84 -54.00
CA GLU A 595 -3.27 12.23 -54.06
C GLU A 595 -4.41 13.21 -53.69
N ASP A 596 -5.65 12.87 -54.03
CA ASP A 596 -6.88 13.60 -53.63
C ASP A 596 -7.08 13.72 -52.10
N LYS A 597 -6.29 12.98 -51.30
CA LYS A 597 -6.34 12.93 -49.83
C LYS A 597 -5.21 13.71 -49.13
N LYS A 598 -4.48 14.57 -49.84
CA LYS A 598 -3.37 15.37 -49.27
C LYS A 598 -3.72 16.84 -49.11
N LEU A 599 -3.16 17.49 -48.09
CA LEU A 599 -3.23 18.94 -47.95
C LEU A 599 -2.19 19.62 -48.86
N THR A 600 -2.53 20.77 -49.45
CA THR A 600 -1.62 21.51 -50.34
C THR A 600 -0.76 22.52 -49.59
N THR A 601 0.50 22.64 -50.01
CA THR A 601 1.41 23.70 -49.56
C THR A 601 1.24 24.98 -50.39
N ALA A 602 1.75 26.11 -49.88
CA ALA A 602 1.77 27.36 -50.64
C ALA A 602 2.55 27.21 -51.95
N LYS A 603 3.68 26.50 -51.93
CA LYS A 603 4.46 26.17 -53.13
C LYS A 603 3.64 25.38 -54.15
N ALA A 604 2.93 24.34 -53.73
CA ALA A 604 2.13 23.50 -54.62
C ALA A 604 1.05 24.32 -55.37
N VAL A 605 0.41 25.28 -54.68
CA VAL A 605 -0.54 26.21 -55.31
C VAL A 605 0.16 27.22 -56.21
N LYS A 606 1.28 27.81 -55.76
CA LYS A 606 2.09 28.78 -56.53
C LYS A 606 2.49 28.21 -57.89
N ASP A 607 3.12 27.04 -57.88
CA ASP A 607 3.65 26.39 -59.07
C ASP A 607 2.53 25.98 -60.05
N PHE A 608 1.41 25.45 -59.53
CA PHE A 608 0.24 25.10 -60.33
C PHE A 608 -0.42 26.32 -60.98
N VAL A 609 -0.70 27.36 -60.19
CA VAL A 609 -1.32 28.60 -60.69
C VAL A 609 -0.40 29.31 -61.68
N ASN A 610 0.90 29.38 -61.42
CA ASN A 610 1.86 29.99 -62.35
C ASN A 610 2.00 29.19 -63.64
N SER A 611 1.96 27.86 -63.58
CA SER A 611 1.91 27.00 -64.77
C SER A 611 0.65 27.27 -65.61
N LYS A 612 -0.52 27.41 -64.97
CA LYS A 612 -1.78 27.74 -65.66
C LYS A 612 -1.81 29.16 -66.21
N ILE A 613 -1.34 30.16 -65.48
CA ILE A 613 -1.27 31.55 -65.96
C ILE A 613 -0.24 31.68 -67.08
N LYS A 614 0.91 31.00 -67.00
CA LYS A 614 1.84 30.93 -68.12
C LYS A 614 1.19 30.26 -69.34
N THR A 615 0.44 29.17 -69.15
CA THR A 615 -0.31 28.54 -70.25
C THR A 615 -1.32 29.51 -70.88
N ILE A 616 -2.04 30.29 -70.07
CA ILE A 616 -2.97 31.33 -70.54
C ILE A 616 -2.23 32.47 -71.24
N THR A 617 -1.07 32.88 -70.75
CA THR A 617 -0.25 33.96 -71.34
C THR A 617 0.43 33.52 -72.64
N ASP A 618 0.88 32.27 -72.73
CA ASP A 618 1.38 31.66 -73.96
C ASP A 618 0.25 31.57 -74.99
N GLN A 619 -0.96 31.14 -74.58
CA GLN A 619 -2.15 31.11 -75.42
C GLN A 619 -2.62 32.51 -75.84
N GLN A 620 -2.57 33.51 -74.94
CA GLN A 620 -2.87 34.91 -75.25
C GLN A 620 -1.81 35.48 -76.19
N THR A 621 -0.53 35.11 -76.06
CA THR A 621 0.54 35.55 -76.97
C THR A 621 0.40 34.92 -78.35
N GLU A 622 -0.08 33.67 -78.46
CA GLU A 622 -0.49 33.09 -79.74
C GLU A 622 -1.78 33.75 -80.28
N ALA A 623 -2.74 34.06 -79.42
CA ALA A 623 -3.93 34.80 -79.79
C ALA A 623 -3.58 36.20 -80.31
N ASP A 624 -2.65 36.92 -79.68
CA ASP A 624 -2.14 38.25 -80.07
C ASP A 624 -1.21 38.20 -81.31
N LYS A 625 -0.85 37.01 -81.80
CA LYS A 625 -0.25 36.81 -83.14
C LYS A 625 -1.31 36.57 -84.22
N ILE A 626 -2.53 36.16 -83.84
CA ILE A 626 -3.65 35.86 -84.75
C ILE A 626 -4.67 37.01 -84.76
N ALA A 627 -4.80 37.74 -83.66
CA ALA A 627 -5.63 38.91 -83.50
C ALA A 627 -5.11 40.06 -84.36
N VAL A 628 -6.06 40.86 -84.85
CA VAL A 628 -5.82 41.97 -85.77
C VAL A 628 -4.75 42.93 -85.23
N LYS A 629 -3.58 42.89 -85.86
CA LYS A 629 -2.62 43.98 -85.80
C LYS A 629 -2.96 44.96 -86.91
N TYR A 630 -3.01 46.23 -86.56
CA TYR A 630 -3.00 47.31 -87.54
C TYR A 630 -1.54 47.55 -87.95
N ASP A 631 -1.30 47.76 -89.24
CA ASP A 631 0.08 47.90 -89.77
C ASP A 631 0.68 49.31 -89.55
N ASP A 632 -0.05 50.20 -88.87
CA ASP A 632 0.22 51.63 -88.67
C ASP A 632 -0.32 52.08 -87.30
N GLU A 633 0.42 52.93 -86.58
CA GLU A 633 0.00 53.55 -85.30
C GLU A 633 -1.30 54.37 -85.46
N HIS A 634 -1.58 54.89 -86.66
CA HIS A 634 -2.83 55.57 -86.99
C HIS A 634 -4.00 54.63 -87.35
N LYS A 635 -3.82 53.30 -87.27
CA LYS A 635 -4.88 52.26 -87.38
C LYS A 635 -5.65 52.25 -88.71
N LYS A 636 -4.96 52.37 -89.85
CA LYS A 636 -5.59 52.54 -91.18
C LYS A 636 -5.69 51.29 -92.06
N SER A 637 -4.90 50.25 -91.81
CA SER A 637 -4.95 48.96 -92.51
C SER A 637 -4.90 47.79 -91.54
N ILE A 638 -5.35 46.63 -92.00
CA ILE A 638 -5.36 45.36 -91.27
C ILE A 638 -4.86 44.26 -92.22
N THR A 639 -3.80 43.55 -91.84
CA THR A 639 -3.33 42.36 -92.55
C THR A 639 -3.84 41.08 -91.88
N LEU A 640 -4.69 40.30 -92.57
CA LEU A 640 -5.14 38.98 -92.10
C LEU A 640 -4.35 37.86 -92.79
N GLY A 641 -3.53 37.13 -92.04
CA GLY A 641 -2.67 36.05 -92.57
C GLY A 641 -2.30 35.00 -91.53
N GLY A 642 -3.14 33.98 -91.37
CA GLY A 642 -2.87 32.85 -90.47
C GLY A 642 -1.85 31.86 -91.05
N LYS A 643 -0.80 31.54 -90.28
CA LYS A 643 0.21 30.53 -90.67
C LYS A 643 -0.33 29.13 -90.32
N PRO A 644 -0.45 28.18 -91.28
CA PRO A 644 -1.08 26.89 -91.00
C PRO A 644 -0.21 26.01 -90.10
N LYS A 645 -0.81 25.44 -89.06
CA LYS A 645 -0.28 24.22 -88.44
C LYS A 645 -0.32 23.12 -89.51
N ASN A 646 0.80 22.41 -89.69
CA ASN A 646 1.00 21.33 -90.69
C ASN A 646 1.28 21.76 -92.15
N GLY A 647 2.19 22.71 -92.37
CA GLY A 647 3.15 22.64 -93.49
C GLY A 647 2.69 22.91 -94.92
N GLY A 648 1.43 23.30 -95.15
CA GLY A 648 0.96 23.74 -96.47
C GLY A 648 1.57 25.07 -96.95
N LYS A 649 1.51 25.34 -98.27
CA LYS A 649 1.85 26.67 -98.82
C LYS A 649 0.94 27.74 -98.21
N ALA A 650 1.51 28.92 -97.95
CA ALA A 650 0.73 30.09 -97.57
C ALA A 650 -0.09 30.64 -98.75
N HIS A 651 -1.20 31.30 -98.43
CA HIS A 651 -1.94 32.15 -99.37
C HIS A 651 -1.42 33.59 -99.29
N ASP A 652 -1.53 34.33 -100.40
CA ASP A 652 -1.15 35.75 -100.45
C ASP A 652 -2.09 36.62 -99.57
N PRO A 653 -1.57 37.69 -98.94
CA PRO A 653 -2.33 38.49 -97.98
C PRO A 653 -3.42 39.34 -98.66
N VAL A 654 -4.63 39.30 -98.10
CA VAL A 654 -5.75 40.15 -98.54
C VAL A 654 -5.75 41.46 -97.76
N ALA A 655 -5.31 42.54 -98.39
CA ALA A 655 -5.34 43.88 -97.80
C ALA A 655 -6.71 44.55 -97.96
N ILE A 656 -7.42 44.79 -96.85
CA ILE A 656 -8.66 45.57 -96.85
C ILE A 656 -8.31 47.05 -96.67
N ASN A 657 -8.11 47.74 -97.79
CA ASN A 657 -7.89 49.18 -97.79
C ASN A 657 -9.22 49.93 -97.55
N ASN A 658 -9.24 50.79 -96.53
CA ASN A 658 -10.35 51.67 -96.13
C ASN A 658 -11.63 50.98 -95.58
N LEU A 659 -11.67 50.78 -94.25
CA LEU A 659 -12.82 50.17 -93.55
C LEU A 659 -14.15 50.93 -93.68
N LYS A 660 -14.18 52.24 -93.96
CA LYS A 660 -15.46 52.99 -94.06
C LYS A 660 -16.35 52.47 -95.19
N SER A 661 -15.75 52.18 -96.34
CA SER A 661 -16.49 51.76 -97.54
C SER A 661 -16.96 50.29 -97.45
N GLY A 662 -16.12 49.41 -96.88
CA GLY A 662 -16.49 48.01 -96.61
C GLY A 662 -17.62 47.82 -95.59
N LEU A 663 -17.99 48.87 -94.85
CA LEU A 663 -19.11 48.89 -93.90
C LEU A 663 -20.29 49.78 -94.35
N GLY A 664 -20.21 50.41 -95.54
CA GLY A 664 -21.29 51.24 -96.08
C GLY A 664 -21.54 52.56 -95.32
N LEU A 665 -20.49 53.14 -94.71
CA LEU A 665 -20.59 54.33 -93.84
C LEU A 665 -20.16 55.65 -94.52
N ASP A 666 -20.03 55.67 -95.84
CA ASP A 666 -19.41 56.78 -96.58
C ASP A 666 -20.29 58.05 -96.66
N ASP A 667 -21.60 57.98 -96.41
CA ASP A 667 -22.55 59.11 -96.54
C ASP A 667 -22.70 59.99 -95.29
N MET A 668 -22.08 59.65 -94.15
CA MET A 668 -22.11 60.50 -92.95
C MET A 668 -21.19 61.72 -93.10
N LYS A 669 -21.75 62.83 -93.60
CA LYS A 669 -21.09 64.14 -93.65
C LYS A 669 -21.17 64.86 -92.30
N ASP A 670 -20.00 65.17 -91.74
CA ASP A 670 -19.86 65.99 -90.55
C ASP A 670 -20.44 67.41 -90.73
N LYS A 671 -20.90 68.00 -89.63
CA LYS A 671 -21.31 69.40 -89.55
C LYS A 671 -20.52 70.03 -88.38
N PRO A 672 -19.79 71.14 -88.60
CA PRO A 672 -18.83 71.65 -87.62
C PRO A 672 -19.52 72.29 -86.40
N ASP A 673 -18.91 72.13 -85.23
CA ASP A 673 -19.35 72.74 -83.98
C ASP A 673 -19.33 74.27 -84.03
N SER A 674 -20.37 74.89 -83.45
CA SER A 674 -20.41 76.34 -83.24
C SER A 674 -21.03 76.71 -81.88
N GLN A 675 -20.15 76.96 -80.92
CA GLN A 675 -20.33 77.83 -79.75
C GLN A 675 -21.35 77.46 -78.63
N LYS A 676 -20.77 77.46 -77.41
CA LYS A 676 -21.18 78.17 -76.17
C LYS A 676 -21.94 77.45 -75.06
N ASN A 677 -21.45 77.79 -73.85
CA ASN A 677 -22.07 77.81 -72.52
C ASN A 677 -22.54 76.47 -71.94
#